data_AF-A0A7C4BWR5-F1
#
_entry.id   AF-A0A7C4BWR5-F1
#
_cell.length_a   1.000
_cell.length_b   1.000
_cell.length_c   1.000
_cell.angle_alpha   90.00
_cell.angle_beta   90.00
_cell.angle_gamma   90.00
#
_symmetry.space_group_name_H-M   'P 1'
#
loop_
_entity.id
_entity.type
_entity.pdbx_description
1 polymer ?
#
loop_
_entity_poly.entity_id
_entity_poly.type
_entity_poly.pdbx_seq_one_letter_code
_entity_poly.pdbx_strand_id
1 'polypeptide(L)'
;MRLFLLALTFPALLLAQGRDPFLGVTEFRGTVTFNATASGPGLAGGRYSMSASVVATFLLTRTRSNTPTWTGRFLTSSSSFSWDGTGSLGECSVTEKFTIQGPLRTPYPDDPEDIGIRLNRDVWELFVAAYLGPRQSIERTITCPAGGSRIERYQAQLVVPPSIPGLPFPSSGTTLNHRGQVENQSSFGTYILAPAIQWSYTISISPNDGDLRLELTSAQYPNWRPSAQKDGSPGPSLDVTATVLNAKGEPAPLDVMSFEWELVDTSKEPGIAMNWPIDAKPDEHFDLRFEPQGEQIPVSDEKQKMIRLVRNTASDTARIVPYDWGGWSTLKVTAVLRDGKRLTGRLKDAREDDLRLPMRQPTSFIADVWLRQARASGKPDDADDENIPMGDGNAGDGLTLYEEYRGFYEKGKHIEGKPALKDYFAVNKGSGRIHAGLEHFGKVTGLAVHHRLKEDEITPKRVVNGNTSRAPHRVDQHAVIFVNDDNPKSIASYAYGGPSTPKDISRVTILTSIPRKPSLKPSVDLFAATVAHEAGHTVNIYHHGGGDSWAVLWKPDEGDQRLYEYWPGKERTAIRVLDESGRDETLVWELVAVGTSIHIGVENGQHSGVEDCFMRYDSASAYISKRDPSVRYLVPDSGEPVGADLCTKAEGTGVNAPSRATPQPRYFDAKVGNCRSQILVNDAVTPPKR
;
A
#
# COMPACT_ATOMS: atom_id res chain seq x y z
N MET A 1 19.06 -32.10 -10.03
CA MET A 1 19.80 -30.83 -10.12
C MET A 1 21.11 -31.05 -10.89
N ARG A 2 21.08 -30.91 -12.22
CA ARG A 2 22.24 -30.88 -13.11
C ARG A 2 21.95 -29.83 -14.18
N LEU A 3 22.37 -28.59 -13.93
CA LEU A 3 22.35 -27.54 -14.94
C LEU A 3 23.51 -27.82 -15.90
N PHE A 4 23.20 -28.24 -17.12
CA PHE A 4 24.19 -28.30 -18.19
C PHE A 4 24.54 -26.86 -18.58
N LEU A 5 25.75 -26.41 -18.22
CA LEU A 5 26.39 -25.26 -18.86
C LEU A 5 26.61 -25.63 -20.33
N LEU A 6 25.74 -25.13 -21.22
CA LEU A 6 26.05 -25.05 -22.64
C LEU A 6 26.72 -23.69 -22.90
N ALA A 7 28.01 -23.60 -22.59
CA ALA A 7 28.86 -22.52 -23.05
C ALA A 7 29.21 -22.76 -24.53
N LEU A 8 28.25 -22.52 -25.42
CA LEU A 8 28.53 -22.38 -26.85
C LEU A 8 28.90 -20.92 -27.11
N THR A 9 30.14 -20.67 -27.51
CA THR A 9 30.61 -19.39 -28.04
C THR A 9 29.93 -19.14 -29.40
N PHE A 10 28.71 -18.60 -29.36
CA PHE A 10 27.83 -18.30 -30.50
C PHE A 10 28.41 -17.39 -31.62
N PRO A 11 29.36 -16.47 -31.40
CA PRO A 11 29.85 -15.59 -32.48
C PRO A 11 30.49 -16.35 -33.64
N ALA A 12 31.18 -17.47 -33.36
CA ALA A 12 31.89 -18.25 -34.37
C ALA A 12 30.96 -18.99 -35.35
N LEU A 13 29.73 -19.33 -34.91
CA LEU A 13 28.79 -20.12 -35.71
C LEU A 13 28.03 -19.28 -36.76
N LEU A 14 27.82 -17.99 -36.49
CA LEU A 14 27.17 -17.04 -37.41
C LEU A 14 28.09 -16.64 -38.56
N LEU A 15 29.40 -16.57 -38.30
CA LEU A 15 30.43 -16.22 -39.29
C LEU A 15 30.64 -17.33 -40.33
N ALA A 16 30.58 -18.60 -39.93
CA ALA A 16 30.61 -19.73 -40.87
C ALA A 16 29.42 -19.74 -41.86
N GLN A 17 28.38 -18.93 -41.59
CA GLN A 17 27.19 -18.78 -42.45
C GLN A 17 27.09 -17.39 -43.11
N GLY A 18 28.10 -16.53 -42.99
CA GLY A 18 28.09 -15.17 -43.56
C GLY A 18 27.03 -14.24 -42.96
N ARG A 19 26.59 -14.48 -41.72
CA ARG A 19 25.54 -13.67 -41.05
C ARG A 19 26.14 -12.61 -40.15
N ASP A 20 25.60 -11.39 -40.26
CA ASP A 20 25.96 -10.22 -39.46
C ASP A 20 25.64 -10.45 -37.96
N PRO A 21 26.64 -10.42 -37.06
CA PRO A 21 26.42 -10.60 -35.62
C PRO A 21 25.67 -9.42 -34.97
N PHE A 22 25.47 -8.31 -35.69
CA PHE A 22 24.77 -7.10 -35.23
C PHE A 22 23.34 -6.97 -35.78
N LEU A 23 22.73 -8.08 -36.21
CA LEU A 23 21.32 -8.15 -36.62
C LEU A 23 20.41 -7.53 -35.53
N GLY A 24 19.83 -6.36 -35.81
CA GLY A 24 18.88 -5.67 -34.93
C GLY A 24 19.39 -4.33 -34.39
N VAL A 25 20.70 -4.11 -34.38
CA VAL A 25 21.27 -2.79 -34.07
C VAL A 25 20.92 -1.84 -35.22
N THR A 26 20.52 -0.60 -34.91
CA THR A 26 20.27 0.46 -35.90
C THR A 26 21.36 1.52 -35.88
N GLU A 27 22.00 1.70 -34.73
CA GLU A 27 23.06 2.68 -34.50
C GLU A 27 24.12 2.15 -33.52
N PHE A 28 25.38 2.52 -33.72
CA PHE A 28 26.48 2.31 -32.76
C PHE A 28 27.00 3.65 -32.28
N ARG A 29 27.36 3.73 -31.00
CA ARG A 29 28.17 4.83 -30.46
C ARG A 29 29.55 4.31 -30.13
N GLY A 30 30.57 5.11 -30.42
CA GLY A 30 31.94 4.72 -30.10
C GLY A 30 32.86 5.88 -29.78
N THR A 31 34.03 5.51 -29.27
CA THR A 31 35.16 6.40 -29.03
C THR A 31 36.40 5.79 -29.66
N VAL A 32 37.18 6.60 -30.36
CA VAL A 32 38.50 6.23 -30.87
C VAL A 32 39.54 7.23 -30.38
N THR A 33 40.69 6.71 -29.97
CA THR A 33 41.87 7.49 -29.62
C THR A 33 43.03 7.04 -30.49
N PHE A 34 43.79 8.00 -31.02
CA PHE A 34 45.04 7.76 -31.74
C PHE A 34 46.16 8.58 -31.10
N ASN A 35 47.30 7.95 -30.80
CA ASN A 35 48.50 8.66 -30.33
C ASN A 35 49.73 8.18 -31.10
N ALA A 36 50.59 9.10 -31.47
CA ALA A 36 51.88 8.82 -32.08
C ALA A 36 52.96 9.73 -31.52
N THR A 37 54.15 9.17 -31.32
CA THR A 37 55.39 9.92 -31.06
C THR A 37 56.47 9.30 -31.92
N ALA A 38 57.15 10.13 -32.72
CA ALA A 38 58.21 9.65 -33.58
C ALA A 38 59.37 10.64 -33.62
N SER A 39 60.59 10.13 -33.69
CA SER A 39 61.77 10.94 -33.96
C SER A 39 62.77 10.10 -34.73
N GLY A 40 63.46 10.68 -35.69
CA GLY A 40 64.38 9.92 -36.52
C GLY A 40 65.12 10.76 -37.55
N PRO A 41 65.94 10.11 -38.39
CA PRO A 41 66.50 10.75 -39.57
C PRO A 41 65.35 11.14 -40.52
N GLY A 42 65.32 12.40 -40.93
CA GLY A 42 64.46 12.87 -42.01
C GLY A 42 65.13 12.64 -43.36
N LEU A 43 64.38 12.80 -44.47
CA LEU A 43 64.99 12.88 -45.79
C LEU A 43 65.97 14.08 -45.87
N ALA A 44 66.96 13.99 -46.78
CA ALA A 44 68.01 15.00 -47.00
C ALA A 44 68.93 15.28 -45.78
N GLY A 45 69.33 14.22 -45.06
CA GLY A 45 70.32 14.30 -43.98
C GLY A 45 69.82 14.96 -42.68
N GLY A 46 68.51 15.19 -42.58
CA GLY A 46 67.86 15.90 -41.49
C GLY A 46 67.51 15.04 -40.27
N ARG A 47 66.92 15.67 -39.25
CA ARG A 47 66.29 15.00 -38.10
C ARG A 47 64.92 15.61 -37.82
N TYR A 48 63.98 14.77 -37.38
CA TYR A 48 62.66 15.23 -36.95
C TYR A 48 62.28 14.67 -35.58
N SER A 49 61.36 15.36 -34.91
CA SER A 49 60.62 14.91 -33.75
C SER A 49 59.17 15.36 -33.90
N MET A 50 58.23 14.49 -33.52
CA MET A 50 56.81 14.77 -33.61
C MET A 50 56.00 14.05 -32.55
N SER A 51 54.86 14.64 -32.22
CA SER A 51 53.85 14.06 -31.34
C SER A 51 52.46 14.38 -31.85
N ALA A 52 51.58 13.39 -31.90
CA ALA A 52 50.18 13.53 -32.27
C ALA A 52 49.28 12.85 -31.23
N SER A 53 48.15 13.48 -30.92
CA SER A 53 47.10 12.88 -30.09
C SER A 53 45.73 13.28 -30.63
N VAL A 54 44.83 12.31 -30.76
CA VAL A 54 43.46 12.47 -31.26
C VAL A 54 42.53 11.68 -30.36
N VAL A 55 41.46 12.31 -29.91
CA VAL A 55 40.35 11.66 -29.20
C VAL A 55 39.06 12.08 -29.89
N ALA A 56 38.25 11.12 -30.32
CA ALA A 56 36.99 11.39 -30.99
C ALA A 56 35.89 10.43 -30.57
N THR A 57 34.68 10.96 -30.38
CA THR A 57 33.46 10.17 -30.21
C THR A 57 32.67 10.20 -31.52
N PHE A 58 32.02 9.10 -31.89
CA PHE A 58 31.30 8.98 -33.15
C PHE A 58 29.99 8.21 -33.00
N LEU A 59 29.10 8.40 -33.98
CA LEU A 59 27.86 7.65 -34.14
C LEU A 59 27.88 6.99 -35.52
N LEU A 60 27.67 5.67 -35.58
CA LEU A 60 27.52 4.92 -36.81
C LEU A 60 26.07 4.51 -37.00
N THR A 61 25.62 4.50 -38.24
CA THR A 61 24.30 4.04 -38.64
C THR A 61 24.46 2.97 -39.73
N ARG A 62 23.51 2.04 -39.80
CA ARG A 62 23.60 0.93 -40.76
C ARG A 62 23.34 1.45 -42.18
N THR A 63 24.23 1.16 -43.12
CA THR A 63 23.95 1.45 -44.54
C THR A 63 23.10 0.36 -45.17
N ARG A 64 22.28 0.72 -46.16
CA ARG A 64 21.44 -0.21 -46.93
C ARG A 64 22.26 -0.95 -48.01
N SER A 65 23.38 -1.57 -47.64
CA SER A 65 24.21 -2.37 -48.56
C SER A 65 24.19 -3.86 -48.24
N ASN A 66 24.45 -4.69 -49.24
CA ASN A 66 24.54 -6.16 -49.10
C ASN A 66 25.76 -6.60 -48.25
N THR A 67 26.72 -5.72 -48.04
CA THR A 67 27.88 -5.93 -47.15
C THR A 67 27.58 -5.25 -45.81
N PRO A 68 27.78 -5.90 -44.65
CA PRO A 68 27.55 -5.29 -43.35
C PRO A 68 28.56 -4.15 -43.13
N THR A 69 28.13 -2.94 -43.46
CA THR A 69 28.89 -1.70 -43.39
C THR A 69 28.11 -0.72 -42.53
N TRP A 70 28.83 -0.05 -41.66
CA TRP A 70 28.32 0.95 -40.73
C TRP A 70 29.07 2.23 -40.97
N THR A 71 28.37 3.30 -41.32
CA THR A 71 29.00 4.60 -41.59
C THR A 71 28.35 5.67 -40.75
N GLY A 72 29.11 6.73 -40.48
CA GLY A 72 28.56 7.87 -39.80
C GLY A 72 29.61 8.93 -39.54
N ARG A 73 29.36 9.71 -38.48
CA ARG A 73 30.03 10.99 -38.25
C ARG A 73 30.66 11.06 -36.87
N PHE A 74 31.66 11.92 -36.76
CA PHE A 74 32.16 12.36 -35.46
C PHE A 74 31.12 13.24 -34.76
N LEU A 75 30.88 12.96 -33.48
CA LEU A 75 30.04 13.79 -32.61
C LEU A 75 30.87 14.89 -31.92
N THR A 76 32.06 14.50 -31.43
CA THR A 76 33.04 15.40 -30.82
C THR A 76 34.43 14.89 -31.17
N SER A 77 35.39 15.80 -31.32
CA SER A 77 36.80 15.44 -31.47
C SER A 77 37.72 16.52 -30.92
N SER A 78 38.84 16.08 -30.36
CA SER A 78 39.94 16.92 -29.93
C SER A 78 41.23 16.34 -30.47
N SER A 79 42.04 17.17 -31.11
CA SER A 79 43.30 16.74 -31.69
C SER A 79 44.41 17.76 -31.48
N SER A 80 45.63 17.26 -31.33
CA SER A 80 46.85 18.04 -31.21
C SER A 80 47.98 17.38 -31.97
N PHE A 81 48.80 18.20 -32.61
CA PHE A 81 49.96 17.79 -33.36
C PHE A 81 51.11 18.76 -33.18
N SER A 82 52.31 18.27 -32.92
CA SER A 82 53.53 19.06 -32.85
C SER A 82 54.60 18.45 -33.75
N TRP A 83 55.31 19.31 -34.47
CA TRP A 83 56.41 18.95 -35.36
C TRP A 83 57.62 19.85 -35.11
N ASP A 84 58.79 19.23 -35.08
CA ASP A 84 60.09 19.90 -35.02
C ASP A 84 61.05 19.15 -35.97
N GLY A 85 61.43 19.78 -37.07
CA GLY A 85 62.20 19.18 -38.14
C GLY A 85 63.35 20.06 -38.59
N THR A 86 64.47 19.42 -38.90
CA THR A 86 65.66 20.03 -39.49
C THR A 86 66.09 19.23 -40.72
N GLY A 87 66.60 19.88 -41.75
CA GLY A 87 67.03 19.22 -42.99
C GLY A 87 67.98 20.08 -43.82
N SER A 88 68.33 19.62 -45.02
CA SER A 88 69.16 20.36 -45.97
C SER A 88 68.55 20.39 -47.37
N LEU A 89 68.79 21.49 -48.10
CA LEU A 89 68.41 21.68 -49.50
C LEU A 89 69.62 22.22 -50.27
N GLY A 90 70.41 21.33 -50.88
CA GLY A 90 71.74 21.68 -51.38
C GLY A 90 72.66 22.06 -50.21
N GLU A 91 73.28 23.23 -50.26
CA GLU A 91 74.09 23.77 -49.15
C GLU A 91 73.28 24.51 -48.08
N CYS A 92 71.95 24.63 -48.24
CA CYS A 92 71.10 25.39 -47.32
C CYS A 92 70.56 24.51 -46.18
N SER A 93 70.52 25.03 -44.95
CA SER A 93 69.85 24.39 -43.82
C SER A 93 68.37 24.78 -43.76
N VAL A 94 67.49 23.81 -43.50
CA VAL A 94 66.04 24.00 -43.36
C VAL A 94 65.62 23.69 -41.92
N THR A 95 64.77 24.53 -41.33
CA THR A 95 64.13 24.26 -40.03
C THR A 95 62.64 24.52 -40.11
N GLU A 96 61.85 23.59 -39.55
CA GLU A 96 60.39 23.60 -39.55
C GLU A 96 59.89 23.29 -38.14
N LYS A 97 59.13 24.20 -37.54
CA LYS A 97 58.52 23.97 -36.23
C LYS A 97 57.11 24.50 -36.20
N PHE A 98 56.15 23.66 -35.84
CA PHE A 98 54.76 24.06 -35.78
C PHE A 98 53.93 23.17 -34.85
N THR A 99 52.78 23.70 -34.44
CA THR A 99 51.77 22.99 -33.65
C THR A 99 50.39 23.26 -34.25
N ILE A 100 49.60 22.21 -34.43
CA ILE A 100 48.20 22.27 -34.90
C ILE A 100 47.32 21.72 -33.79
N GLN A 101 46.25 22.45 -33.44
CA GLN A 101 45.24 22.00 -32.48
C GLN A 101 43.84 22.30 -33.03
N GLY A 102 42.89 21.43 -32.71
CA GLY A 102 41.48 21.63 -33.09
C GLY A 102 40.72 20.32 -33.29
N PRO A 103 39.45 20.39 -33.70
CA PRO A 103 38.67 19.19 -34.05
C PRO A 103 39.21 18.55 -35.34
N LEU A 104 38.91 17.26 -35.50
CA LEU A 104 39.04 16.57 -36.78
C LEU A 104 38.13 17.23 -37.82
N ARG A 105 38.61 17.28 -39.07
CA ARG A 105 37.86 17.77 -40.23
C ARG A 105 37.81 16.70 -41.30
N THR A 106 36.78 16.78 -42.12
CA THR A 106 36.47 15.77 -43.13
C THR A 106 36.71 16.40 -44.51
N PRO A 107 37.16 15.63 -45.52
CA PRO A 107 37.45 16.19 -46.84
C PRO A 107 36.17 16.61 -47.57
N TYR A 108 35.04 16.00 -47.21
CA TYR A 108 33.74 16.19 -47.82
C TYR A 108 32.71 16.48 -46.71
N PRO A 109 32.44 17.76 -46.39
CA PRO A 109 31.55 18.13 -45.27
C PRO A 109 30.11 17.64 -45.44
N ASP A 110 29.70 17.37 -46.68
CA ASP A 110 28.36 16.93 -47.05
C ASP A 110 28.24 15.40 -47.18
N ASP A 111 29.33 14.65 -46.99
CA ASP A 111 29.35 13.19 -47.06
C ASP A 111 29.17 12.58 -45.65
N PRO A 112 28.20 11.67 -45.44
CA PRO A 112 27.99 11.03 -44.14
C PRO A 112 29.05 9.97 -43.75
N GLU A 113 30.12 9.77 -44.53
CA GLU A 113 31.13 8.71 -44.34
C GLU A 113 32.45 9.15 -43.69
N ASP A 114 32.42 10.03 -42.68
CA ASP A 114 33.63 10.47 -41.96
C ASP A 114 34.37 9.33 -41.25
N ILE A 115 33.61 8.34 -40.79
CA ILE A 115 34.09 7.18 -40.06
C ILE A 115 33.14 6.01 -40.25
N GLY A 116 33.68 4.81 -40.27
CA GLY A 116 32.83 3.63 -40.29
C GLY A 116 33.58 2.34 -40.06
N ILE A 117 32.81 1.27 -40.01
CA ILE A 117 33.28 -0.08 -39.78
C ILE A 117 32.71 -0.97 -40.88
N ARG A 118 33.56 -1.73 -41.55
CA ARG A 118 33.18 -2.65 -42.62
C ARG A 118 33.77 -4.02 -42.40
N LEU A 119 33.03 -5.06 -42.77
CA LEU A 119 33.52 -6.42 -42.71
C LEU A 119 34.41 -6.69 -43.92
N ASN A 120 35.68 -7.01 -43.67
CA ASN A 120 36.64 -7.36 -44.70
C ASN A 120 37.09 -8.81 -44.47
N ARG A 121 36.52 -9.74 -45.26
CA ARG A 121 36.64 -11.20 -45.06
C ARG A 121 36.14 -11.63 -43.67
N ASP A 122 37.07 -11.88 -42.74
CA ASP A 122 36.81 -12.45 -41.40
C ASP A 122 37.22 -11.50 -40.27
N VAL A 123 37.49 -10.22 -40.56
CA VAL A 123 37.86 -9.22 -39.56
C VAL A 123 37.18 -7.89 -39.84
N TRP A 124 36.93 -7.12 -38.79
CA TRP A 124 36.43 -5.76 -38.93
C TRP A 124 37.57 -4.80 -39.29
N GLU A 125 37.28 -3.87 -40.18
CA GLU A 125 38.15 -2.75 -40.50
C GLU A 125 37.44 -1.47 -40.08
N LEU A 126 38.07 -0.68 -39.21
CA LEU A 126 37.67 0.72 -39.01
C LEU A 126 38.27 1.52 -40.16
N PHE A 127 37.47 2.32 -40.85
CA PHE A 127 37.97 3.33 -41.77
C PHE A 127 37.68 4.71 -41.19
N VAL A 128 38.63 5.63 -41.39
CA VAL A 128 38.55 7.00 -40.89
C VAL A 128 38.92 7.96 -42.02
N ALA A 129 37.96 8.77 -42.45
CA ALA A 129 38.11 9.77 -43.49
C ALA A 129 38.24 11.17 -42.88
N ALA A 130 39.30 11.39 -42.08
CA ALA A 130 39.52 12.66 -41.39
C ALA A 130 40.98 13.12 -41.37
N TYR A 131 41.19 14.41 -41.13
CA TYR A 131 42.50 15.04 -40.94
C TYR A 131 42.47 16.03 -39.76
N LEU A 132 43.65 16.33 -39.21
CA LEU A 132 43.80 17.28 -38.10
C LEU A 132 43.87 18.73 -38.63
N GLY A 133 42.96 19.58 -38.11
CA GLY A 133 42.99 21.04 -38.27
C GLY A 133 42.59 21.56 -39.66
N PRO A 134 42.33 22.86 -39.82
CA PRO A 134 42.27 23.48 -41.14
C PRO A 134 43.65 23.39 -41.81
N ARG A 135 43.72 23.53 -43.14
CA ARG A 135 44.99 23.84 -43.81
C ARG A 135 45.55 25.10 -43.15
N GLN A 136 46.57 24.94 -42.30
CA GLN A 136 47.23 26.05 -41.64
C GLN A 136 48.48 26.42 -42.40
N SER A 137 48.64 27.73 -42.62
CA SER A 137 49.89 28.26 -43.17
C SER A 137 50.98 28.11 -42.13
N ILE A 138 51.95 27.26 -42.41
CA ILE A 138 53.13 27.03 -41.59
C ILE A 138 54.33 27.66 -42.26
N GLU A 139 55.24 28.19 -41.45
CA GLU A 139 56.48 28.81 -41.88
C GLU A 139 57.65 27.83 -41.77
N ARG A 140 58.43 27.72 -42.85
CA ARG A 140 59.76 27.09 -42.83
C ARG A 140 60.83 28.13 -43.02
N THR A 141 61.93 27.98 -42.29
CA THR A 141 63.12 28.82 -42.43
C THR A 141 64.16 28.09 -43.26
N ILE A 142 64.62 28.70 -44.35
CA ILE A 142 65.70 28.19 -45.20
C ILE A 142 66.87 29.17 -45.10
N THR A 143 68.04 28.69 -44.72
CA THR A 143 69.25 29.50 -44.53
C THR A 143 70.36 28.97 -45.44
N CYS A 144 70.80 29.78 -46.40
CA CYS A 144 71.81 29.41 -47.39
C CYS A 144 73.14 30.17 -47.16
N PRO A 145 74.31 29.55 -47.37
CA PRO A 145 75.61 30.20 -47.16
C PRO A 145 75.82 31.48 -47.99
N ALA A 146 75.26 31.54 -49.20
CA ALA A 146 75.51 32.62 -50.17
C ALA A 146 74.37 33.64 -50.34
N GLY A 147 73.28 33.58 -49.56
CA GLY A 147 72.05 34.34 -49.87
C GLY A 147 71.14 34.77 -48.71
N GLY A 148 71.54 34.58 -47.45
CA GLY A 148 70.73 34.93 -46.28
C GLY A 148 69.61 33.91 -45.97
N SER A 149 68.81 34.20 -44.94
CA SER A 149 67.67 33.38 -44.53
C SER A 149 66.38 33.85 -45.21
N ARG A 150 65.56 32.92 -45.71
CA ARG A 150 64.20 33.20 -46.20
C ARG A 150 63.18 32.36 -45.47
N ILE A 151 61.99 32.92 -45.27
CA ILE A 151 60.83 32.23 -44.74
C ILE A 151 59.91 31.86 -45.89
N GLU A 152 59.53 30.60 -45.99
CA GLU A 152 58.52 30.14 -46.93
C GLU A 152 57.27 29.67 -46.19
N ARG A 153 56.10 29.96 -46.76
CA ARG A 153 54.80 29.58 -46.21
C ARG A 153 54.17 28.49 -47.05
N TYR A 154 53.70 27.43 -46.41
CA TYR A 154 52.98 26.34 -47.06
C TYR A 154 51.86 25.82 -46.15
N GLN A 155 50.98 25.00 -46.71
CA GLN A 155 49.87 24.42 -45.98
C GLN A 155 50.23 23.01 -45.52
N ALA A 156 50.08 22.71 -44.23
CA ALA A 156 50.15 21.34 -43.73
C ALA A 156 48.82 20.89 -43.14
N GLN A 157 48.59 19.58 -43.24
CA GLN A 157 47.53 18.83 -42.58
C GLN A 157 48.13 17.48 -42.20
N LEU A 158 47.64 16.87 -41.12
CA LEU A 158 48.00 15.50 -40.76
C LEU A 158 46.80 14.59 -41.02
N VAL A 159 47.00 13.58 -41.86
CA VAL A 159 46.02 12.53 -42.12
C VAL A 159 46.17 11.49 -41.00
N VAL A 160 45.12 11.29 -40.20
CA VAL A 160 45.09 10.18 -39.22
C VAL A 160 45.14 8.84 -39.97
N PRO A 161 45.50 7.72 -39.31
CA PRO A 161 45.43 6.41 -39.94
C PRO A 161 44.10 6.20 -40.69
N PRO A 162 44.12 6.04 -42.02
CA PRO A 162 42.89 6.00 -42.82
C PRO A 162 42.12 4.70 -42.60
N SER A 163 42.80 3.65 -42.10
CA SER A 163 42.14 2.46 -41.61
C SER A 163 42.90 1.77 -40.47
N ILE A 164 42.15 1.03 -39.67
CA ILE A 164 42.65 0.06 -38.68
C ILE A 164 42.14 -1.32 -39.11
N PRO A 165 42.98 -2.14 -39.78
CA PRO A 165 42.60 -3.49 -40.15
C PRO A 165 42.66 -4.44 -38.94
N GLY A 166 41.93 -5.55 -39.00
CA GLY A 166 42.11 -6.66 -38.06
C GLY A 166 41.43 -6.48 -36.70
N LEU A 167 40.40 -5.63 -36.59
CA LEU A 167 39.63 -5.51 -35.36
C LEU A 167 38.90 -6.84 -35.09
N PRO A 168 39.05 -7.42 -33.88
CA PRO A 168 38.41 -8.69 -33.55
C PRO A 168 36.90 -8.51 -33.42
N PHE A 169 36.16 -9.62 -33.49
CA PHE A 169 34.77 -9.62 -33.05
C PHE A 169 34.69 -9.47 -31.52
N PRO A 170 33.60 -8.90 -30.98
CA PRO A 170 33.28 -9.00 -29.57
C PRO A 170 33.35 -10.46 -29.10
N SER A 171 34.09 -10.71 -28.01
CA SER A 171 34.17 -12.05 -27.42
C SER A 171 32.84 -12.52 -26.81
N SER A 172 31.98 -11.56 -26.44
CA SER A 172 30.62 -11.76 -25.94
C SER A 172 29.81 -10.45 -26.06
N GLY A 173 28.51 -10.54 -26.33
CA GLY A 173 27.64 -9.37 -26.50
C GLY A 173 27.92 -8.58 -27.79
N THR A 174 27.55 -7.31 -27.78
CA THR A 174 27.59 -6.40 -28.95
C THR A 174 28.63 -5.29 -28.83
N THR A 175 29.36 -5.22 -27.72
CA THR A 175 30.37 -4.19 -27.45
C THR A 175 31.77 -4.66 -27.86
N LEU A 176 32.46 -3.86 -28.68
CA LEU A 176 33.85 -4.05 -29.08
C LEU A 176 34.75 -3.08 -28.31
N ASN A 177 35.72 -3.61 -27.57
CA ASN A 177 36.83 -2.84 -26.99
C ASN A 177 38.15 -3.41 -27.51
N HIS A 178 38.98 -2.58 -28.12
CA HIS A 178 40.24 -3.02 -28.67
C HIS A 178 41.32 -1.93 -28.60
N ARG A 179 42.58 -2.35 -28.48
CA ARG A 179 43.73 -1.45 -28.55
C ARG A 179 44.82 -2.13 -29.37
N GLY A 180 45.59 -1.35 -30.09
CA GLY A 180 46.64 -1.89 -30.94
C GLY A 180 47.56 -0.80 -31.47
N GLN A 181 48.33 -1.20 -32.49
CA GLN A 181 49.29 -0.33 -33.17
C GLN A 181 49.03 -0.46 -34.68
N VAL A 182 49.06 0.64 -35.41
CA VAL A 182 48.96 0.66 -36.87
C VAL A 182 50.05 1.56 -37.43
N GLU A 183 50.72 1.10 -38.47
CA GLU A 183 51.72 1.90 -39.17
C GLU A 183 51.04 2.63 -40.33
N ASN A 184 51.23 3.95 -40.42
CA ASN A 184 50.66 4.75 -41.50
C ASN A 184 51.70 5.71 -42.08
N GLN A 185 51.78 5.77 -43.41
CA GLN A 185 52.49 6.85 -44.09
C GLN A 185 51.63 8.11 -43.98
N SER A 186 51.97 8.96 -43.01
CA SER A 186 51.30 10.24 -42.87
C SER A 186 51.82 11.18 -43.94
N SER A 187 50.96 11.62 -44.85
CA SER A 187 51.30 12.63 -45.85
C SER A 187 51.23 14.01 -45.21
N PHE A 188 52.40 14.58 -44.94
CA PHE A 188 52.53 15.99 -44.59
C PHE A 188 52.90 16.74 -45.87
N GLY A 189 52.40 17.96 -46.07
CA GLY A 189 52.87 18.85 -47.14
C GLY A 189 54.31 19.36 -46.93
N THR A 190 55.17 18.60 -46.24
CA THR A 190 56.54 18.96 -45.85
C THR A 190 57.55 18.40 -46.86
N TYR A 191 58.67 19.10 -47.02
CA TYR A 191 59.78 18.63 -47.87
C TYR A 191 60.60 17.51 -47.17
N ILE A 192 60.48 17.41 -45.86
CA ILE A 192 61.07 16.39 -45.01
C ILE A 192 60.02 15.27 -44.89
N LEU A 193 60.08 14.26 -45.76
CA LEU A 193 59.19 13.09 -45.60
C LEU A 193 59.65 12.32 -44.35
N ALA A 194 58.72 12.10 -43.42
CA ALA A 194 58.90 11.11 -42.37
C ALA A 194 58.71 9.71 -42.96
N PRO A 195 59.42 8.68 -42.47
CA PRO A 195 59.04 7.29 -42.70
C PRO A 195 57.63 7.03 -42.16
N ALA A 196 57.13 5.82 -42.39
CA ALA A 196 55.85 5.42 -41.83
C ALA A 196 55.85 5.53 -40.30
N ILE A 197 54.76 6.06 -39.75
CA ILE A 197 54.64 6.42 -38.34
C ILE A 197 53.82 5.35 -37.66
N GLN A 198 54.30 4.88 -36.51
CA GLN A 198 53.59 3.95 -35.68
C GLN A 198 52.60 4.68 -34.77
N TRP A 199 51.30 4.42 -34.97
CA TRP A 199 50.21 4.97 -34.19
C TRP A 199 49.70 3.93 -33.21
N SER A 200 49.65 4.27 -31.93
CA SER A 200 48.85 3.53 -30.96
C SER A 200 47.39 3.95 -31.06
N TYR A 201 46.47 3.01 -30.97
CA TYR A 201 45.04 3.31 -30.95
C TYR A 201 44.32 2.58 -29.83
N THR A 202 43.21 3.15 -29.39
CA THR A 202 42.19 2.49 -28.56
C THR A 202 40.82 2.80 -29.15
N ILE A 203 39.99 1.78 -29.29
CA ILE A 203 38.63 1.88 -29.81
C ILE A 203 37.65 1.18 -28.89
N SER A 204 36.51 1.83 -28.67
CA SER A 204 35.35 1.28 -27.99
C SER A 204 34.12 1.56 -28.83
N ILE A 205 33.33 0.55 -29.13
CA ILE A 205 32.08 0.65 -29.89
C ILE A 205 31.04 -0.21 -29.18
N SER A 206 29.88 0.36 -28.88
CA SER A 206 28.73 -0.37 -28.33
C SER A 206 27.49 0.05 -29.10
N PRO A 207 26.44 -0.79 -29.20
CA PRO A 207 25.19 -0.34 -29.76
C PRO A 207 24.77 0.95 -29.06
N ASN A 208 24.18 1.86 -29.81
CA ASN A 208 23.52 3.01 -29.23
C ASN A 208 22.20 2.51 -28.64
N ASP A 209 22.28 1.79 -27.51
CA ASP A 209 21.19 1.14 -26.76
C ASP A 209 20.19 2.14 -26.15
N GLY A 210 20.07 3.35 -26.74
CA GLY A 210 19.42 4.54 -26.21
C GLY A 210 18.42 4.21 -25.11
N ASP A 211 18.86 4.39 -23.85
CA ASP A 211 18.13 4.17 -22.61
C ASP A 211 16.98 3.13 -22.69
N LEU A 212 17.30 1.89 -23.11
CA LEU A 212 16.33 0.80 -23.00
C LEU A 212 15.81 0.71 -21.56
N ARG A 213 14.48 0.74 -21.41
CA ARG A 213 13.82 0.64 -20.11
C ARG A 213 12.70 -0.39 -20.15
N LEU A 214 12.46 -1.05 -19.03
CA LEU A 214 11.31 -1.93 -18.85
C LEU A 214 10.18 -1.16 -18.17
N GLU A 215 9.12 -0.86 -18.91
CA GLU A 215 7.96 -0.14 -18.41
C GLU A 215 6.84 -1.13 -18.03
N LEU A 216 6.28 -0.97 -16.84
CA LEU A 216 5.11 -1.71 -16.37
C LEU A 216 3.85 -0.86 -16.53
N THR A 217 2.77 -1.48 -17.01
CA THR A 217 1.47 -0.82 -17.18
C THR A 217 0.34 -1.77 -16.78
N SER A 218 -0.72 -1.19 -16.22
CA SER A 218 -1.99 -1.88 -15.98
C SER A 218 -3.10 -0.86 -15.83
N ALA A 219 -4.17 -0.99 -16.61
CA ALA A 219 -5.34 -0.11 -16.49
C ALA A 219 -6.14 -0.38 -15.20
N GLN A 220 -6.03 -1.58 -14.64
CA GLN A 220 -6.75 -1.99 -13.43
C GLN A 220 -6.07 -1.46 -12.16
N TYR A 221 -4.74 -1.39 -12.16
CA TYR A 221 -3.92 -1.16 -10.97
C TYR A 221 -4.34 0.02 -10.08
N PRO A 222 -4.66 1.23 -10.59
CA PRO A 222 -5.01 2.37 -9.73
C PRO A 222 -6.27 2.17 -8.87
N ASN A 223 -7.13 1.24 -9.27
CA ASN A 223 -8.40 0.94 -8.61
C ASN A 223 -8.51 -0.53 -8.17
N TRP A 224 -7.48 -1.33 -8.40
CA TRP A 224 -7.46 -2.73 -8.01
C TRP A 224 -7.08 -2.85 -6.54
N ARG A 225 -7.76 -3.77 -5.85
CA ARG A 225 -7.40 -4.22 -4.51
C ARG A 225 -7.61 -5.73 -4.41
N PRO A 226 -6.87 -6.41 -3.53
CA PRO A 226 -7.12 -7.81 -3.21
C PRO A 226 -8.57 -8.02 -2.72
N SER A 227 -9.11 -9.20 -3.02
CA SER A 227 -10.40 -9.68 -2.52
C SER A 227 -10.48 -11.20 -2.70
N ALA A 228 -11.41 -11.83 -2.01
CA ALA A 228 -11.63 -13.28 -2.08
C ALA A 228 -13.13 -13.63 -1.98
N GLN A 229 -13.48 -14.83 -2.41
CA GLN A 229 -14.79 -15.42 -2.18
C GLN A 229 -14.81 -16.19 -0.86
N LYS A 230 -16.00 -16.33 -0.25
CA LYS A 230 -16.15 -16.98 1.08
C LYS A 230 -15.66 -18.43 1.10
N ASP A 231 -15.69 -19.11 -0.05
CA ASP A 231 -15.24 -20.49 -0.23
C ASP A 231 -13.72 -20.62 -0.41
N GLY A 232 -12.97 -19.51 -0.35
CA GLY A 232 -11.52 -19.47 -0.61
C GLY A 232 -11.16 -19.36 -2.09
N SER A 233 -12.16 -19.30 -2.99
CA SER A 233 -11.91 -19.00 -4.39
C SER A 233 -11.39 -17.56 -4.53
N PRO A 234 -10.52 -17.30 -5.53
CA PRO A 234 -9.89 -16.00 -5.64
C PRO A 234 -10.83 -14.89 -6.08
N GLY A 235 -10.46 -13.65 -5.76
CA GLY A 235 -11.08 -12.44 -6.30
C GLY A 235 -10.61 -12.09 -7.71
N PRO A 236 -11.04 -10.93 -8.25
CA PRO A 236 -10.63 -10.46 -9.56
C PRO A 236 -9.11 -10.29 -9.66
N SER A 237 -8.53 -10.86 -10.71
CA SER A 237 -7.09 -10.79 -10.97
C SER A 237 -6.63 -9.39 -11.40
N LEU A 238 -5.34 -9.13 -11.20
CA LEU A 238 -4.63 -7.99 -11.75
C LEU A 238 -3.72 -8.46 -12.90
N ASP A 239 -3.95 -7.95 -14.10
CA ASP A 239 -3.06 -8.16 -15.23
C ASP A 239 -2.07 -6.97 -15.31
N VAL A 240 -0.77 -7.28 -15.33
CA VAL A 240 0.33 -6.31 -15.47
C VAL A 240 1.13 -6.63 -16.72
N THR A 241 1.25 -5.66 -17.62
CA THR A 241 2.04 -5.78 -18.85
C THR A 241 3.38 -5.10 -18.68
N ALA A 242 4.46 -5.85 -18.93
CA ALA A 242 5.81 -5.35 -18.97
C ALA A 242 6.26 -5.20 -20.42
N THR A 243 6.79 -4.03 -20.79
CA THR A 243 7.24 -3.73 -22.16
C THR A 243 8.62 -3.11 -22.16
N VAL A 244 9.56 -3.68 -22.91
CA VAL A 244 10.86 -3.09 -23.18
C VAL A 244 10.71 -2.00 -24.24
N LEU A 245 11.05 -0.77 -23.87
CA LEU A 245 10.94 0.42 -24.71
C LEU A 245 12.32 1.00 -25.02
N ASN A 246 12.50 1.56 -26.22
CA ASN A 246 13.65 2.37 -26.59
C ASN A 246 13.54 3.81 -26.06
N ALA A 247 14.58 4.63 -26.25
CA ALA A 247 14.58 6.05 -25.87
C ALA A 247 13.43 6.90 -26.47
N LYS A 248 12.79 6.45 -27.55
CA LYS A 248 11.63 7.11 -28.16
C LYS A 248 10.30 6.67 -27.53
N GLY A 249 10.32 5.72 -26.60
CA GLY A 249 9.13 5.12 -26.00
C GLY A 249 8.45 4.08 -26.88
N GLU A 250 9.16 3.53 -27.88
CA GLU A 250 8.61 2.52 -28.80
C GLU A 250 9.05 1.11 -28.37
N PRO A 251 8.21 0.08 -28.53
CA PRO A 251 8.57 -1.31 -28.20
C PRO A 251 9.80 -1.81 -28.97
N ALA A 252 10.73 -2.46 -28.27
CA ALA A 252 11.99 -2.99 -28.83
C ALA A 252 12.08 -4.53 -28.70
N PRO A 253 11.52 -5.30 -29.66
CA PRO A 253 11.24 -6.73 -29.48
C PRO A 253 12.40 -7.71 -29.70
N LEU A 254 13.46 -7.32 -30.40
CA LEU A 254 14.38 -8.29 -31.02
C LEU A 254 15.51 -8.77 -30.10
N ASP A 255 15.67 -8.14 -28.93
CA ASP A 255 16.73 -8.45 -27.97
C ASP A 255 16.25 -9.06 -26.66
N VAL A 256 14.95 -9.20 -26.41
CA VAL A 256 14.45 -9.83 -25.17
C VAL A 256 14.49 -11.35 -25.30
N MET A 257 15.15 -12.02 -24.36
CA MET A 257 15.17 -13.48 -24.23
C MET A 257 14.10 -14.00 -23.29
N SER A 258 13.86 -13.29 -22.19
CA SER A 258 12.87 -13.70 -21.20
C SER A 258 12.38 -12.56 -20.32
N PHE A 259 11.18 -12.73 -19.79
CA PHE A 259 10.67 -11.97 -18.65
C PHE A 259 10.67 -12.86 -17.42
N GLU A 260 11.33 -12.41 -16.35
CA GLU A 260 11.30 -13.04 -15.03
C GLU A 260 10.35 -12.21 -14.15
N TRP A 261 9.32 -12.86 -13.62
CA TRP A 261 8.31 -12.26 -12.76
C TRP A 261 8.43 -12.84 -11.36
N GLU A 262 8.44 -11.99 -10.34
CA GLU A 262 8.60 -12.39 -8.95
C GLU A 262 7.68 -11.56 -8.04
N LEU A 263 6.93 -12.26 -7.19
CA LEU A 263 6.22 -11.69 -6.06
C LEU A 263 7.12 -11.84 -4.83
N VAL A 264 7.50 -10.73 -4.22
CA VAL A 264 8.32 -10.71 -3.00
C VAL A 264 7.59 -10.01 -1.87
N ASP A 265 7.97 -10.33 -0.64
CA ASP A 265 7.32 -9.80 0.55
C ASP A 265 5.80 -10.00 0.54
N THR A 266 5.38 -11.15 0.01
CA THR A 266 3.96 -11.51 -0.07
C THR A 266 3.44 -11.95 1.29
N SER A 267 2.22 -11.52 1.63
CA SER A 267 1.55 -11.90 2.86
C SER A 267 1.07 -13.36 2.86
N LYS A 268 0.86 -13.87 4.08
CA LYS A 268 0.29 -15.18 4.42
C LYS A 268 -0.65 -15.01 5.62
N GLU A 269 -1.55 -14.04 5.55
CA GLU A 269 -2.46 -13.79 6.68
C GLU A 269 -3.37 -15.02 6.89
N PRO A 270 -3.63 -15.45 8.14
CA PRO A 270 -4.50 -16.59 8.37
C PRO A 270 -5.90 -16.36 7.78
N GLY A 271 -6.43 -17.30 7.00
CA GLY A 271 -7.77 -17.19 6.43
C GLY A 271 -7.87 -16.16 5.31
N ILE A 272 -9.09 -15.70 5.01
CA ILE A 272 -9.36 -14.78 3.87
C ILE A 272 -9.87 -13.39 4.32
N ALA A 273 -10.25 -13.28 5.59
CA ALA A 273 -10.78 -12.10 6.27
C ALA A 273 -10.55 -12.26 7.78
N MET A 274 -10.82 -11.21 8.56
CA MET A 274 -10.50 -11.16 9.99
C MET A 274 -11.21 -12.24 10.86
N ASN A 275 -12.34 -12.76 10.39
CA ASN A 275 -13.13 -13.79 11.08
C ASN A 275 -13.46 -15.03 10.22
N TRP A 276 -12.85 -15.20 9.04
CA TRP A 276 -13.23 -16.30 8.14
C TRP A 276 -12.04 -16.95 7.39
N PRO A 277 -12.00 -18.29 7.34
CA PRO A 277 -12.71 -19.21 8.23
C PRO A 277 -12.28 -18.96 9.69
N ILE A 278 -13.11 -19.37 10.65
CA ILE A 278 -12.73 -19.29 12.07
C ILE A 278 -11.52 -20.19 12.35
N ASP A 279 -10.67 -19.79 13.29
CA ASP A 279 -9.47 -20.50 13.73
C ASP A 279 -8.56 -20.91 12.55
N ALA A 280 -8.45 -20.03 11.54
CA ALA A 280 -7.57 -20.26 10.42
C ALA A 280 -6.13 -20.39 10.94
N LYS A 281 -5.44 -21.43 10.48
CA LYS A 281 -4.01 -21.60 10.77
C LYS A 281 -3.23 -20.57 9.95
N PRO A 282 -1.99 -20.23 10.38
CA PRO A 282 -1.06 -19.49 9.52
C PRO A 282 -1.06 -20.11 8.13
N ASP A 283 -1.36 -19.30 7.10
CA ASP A 283 -1.58 -19.84 5.77
C ASP A 283 -0.28 -20.47 5.27
N GLU A 284 -0.36 -21.71 4.77
CA GLU A 284 0.76 -22.34 4.10
C GLU A 284 0.98 -21.70 2.72
N HIS A 285 -0.06 -21.12 2.15
CA HIS A 285 -0.08 -20.47 0.86
C HIS A 285 0.05 -18.95 0.97
N PHE A 286 0.45 -18.34 -0.14
CA PHE A 286 0.53 -16.89 -0.27
C PHE A 286 -0.81 -16.30 -0.70
N ASP A 287 -1.12 -15.13 -0.14
CA ASP A 287 -2.37 -14.41 -0.38
C ASP A 287 -2.47 -13.89 -1.82
N LEU A 288 -1.32 -13.60 -2.45
CA LEU A 288 -1.22 -13.24 -3.87
C LEU A 288 -0.33 -14.26 -4.61
N ARG A 289 -0.78 -14.74 -5.76
CA ARG A 289 -0.06 -15.75 -6.57
C ARG A 289 -0.13 -15.43 -8.05
N PHE A 290 0.87 -15.87 -8.80
CA PHE A 290 0.78 -15.86 -10.26
C PHE A 290 -0.19 -16.93 -10.77
N GLU A 291 -0.94 -16.60 -11.82
CA GLU A 291 -1.66 -17.56 -12.66
C GLU A 291 -0.97 -17.62 -14.03
N PRO A 292 -0.10 -18.61 -14.28
CA PRO A 292 0.63 -18.71 -15.53
C PRO A 292 -0.29 -18.81 -16.75
N GLN A 293 0.01 -18.03 -17.79
CA GLN A 293 -0.69 -18.00 -19.06
C GLN A 293 0.21 -18.49 -20.22
N GLY A 294 -0.33 -19.35 -21.08
CA GLY A 294 0.36 -19.83 -22.27
C GLY A 294 1.67 -20.56 -21.95
N GLU A 295 2.80 -20.06 -22.44
CA GLU A 295 4.13 -20.64 -22.27
C GLU A 295 4.88 -20.08 -21.03
N GLN A 296 4.17 -19.48 -20.07
CA GLN A 296 4.76 -19.06 -18.79
C GLN A 296 5.10 -20.29 -17.95
N ILE A 297 6.35 -20.36 -17.48
CA ILE A 297 6.88 -21.48 -16.72
C ILE A 297 6.97 -21.08 -15.25
N PRO A 298 6.16 -21.64 -14.35
CA PRO A 298 6.34 -21.44 -12.91
C PRO A 298 7.69 -22.05 -12.49
N VAL A 299 8.47 -21.28 -11.73
CA VAL A 299 9.80 -21.69 -11.23
C VAL A 299 9.78 -21.98 -9.73
N SER A 300 8.77 -21.47 -9.02
CA SER A 300 8.49 -21.82 -7.63
C SER A 300 7.24 -22.68 -7.52
N ASP A 301 7.24 -23.67 -6.62
CA ASP A 301 6.08 -24.51 -6.33
C ASP A 301 4.89 -23.71 -5.75
N GLU A 302 5.17 -22.59 -5.06
CA GLU A 302 4.14 -21.71 -4.46
C GLU A 302 3.66 -20.57 -5.40
N LYS A 303 3.99 -20.64 -6.70
CA LYS A 303 3.59 -19.65 -7.72
C LYS A 303 3.97 -18.18 -7.40
N GLN A 304 5.09 -17.97 -6.71
CA GLN A 304 5.68 -16.65 -6.44
C GLN A 304 6.71 -16.23 -7.49
N LYS A 305 7.20 -17.16 -8.31
CA LYS A 305 8.14 -16.87 -9.38
C LYS A 305 7.78 -17.61 -10.66
N MET A 306 7.81 -16.90 -11.78
CA MET A 306 7.64 -17.49 -13.10
C MET A 306 8.54 -16.83 -14.14
N ILE A 307 8.84 -17.57 -15.20
CA ILE A 307 9.65 -17.09 -16.32
C ILE A 307 8.87 -17.30 -17.61
N ARG A 308 8.82 -16.26 -18.45
CA ARG A 308 8.39 -16.38 -19.85
C ARG A 308 9.59 -16.31 -20.76
N LEU A 309 9.87 -17.39 -21.47
CA LEU A 309 10.79 -17.35 -22.61
C LEU A 309 10.07 -16.68 -23.78
N VAL A 310 10.74 -15.76 -24.46
CA VAL A 310 10.17 -15.01 -25.58
C VAL A 310 11.08 -15.03 -26.78
N ARG A 311 10.50 -14.90 -27.97
CA ARG A 311 11.20 -14.69 -29.24
C ARG A 311 10.50 -13.59 -30.00
N ASN A 312 11.23 -12.55 -30.38
CA ASN A 312 10.73 -11.45 -31.21
C ASN A 312 9.50 -10.73 -30.62
N THR A 313 9.40 -10.60 -29.29
CA THR A 313 8.41 -9.73 -28.63
C THR A 313 9.10 -8.85 -27.59
N ALA A 314 8.60 -7.63 -27.45
CA ALA A 314 9.09 -6.64 -26.50
C ALA A 314 8.33 -6.69 -25.17
N SER A 315 7.28 -7.51 -25.08
CA SER A 315 6.34 -7.49 -23.96
C SER A 315 5.88 -8.88 -23.53
N ASP A 316 5.52 -8.96 -22.26
CA ASP A 316 4.79 -10.07 -21.65
C ASP A 316 3.79 -9.52 -20.63
N THR A 317 2.76 -10.31 -20.32
CA THR A 317 1.74 -9.95 -19.33
C THR A 317 1.65 -11.04 -18.27
N ALA A 318 1.80 -10.67 -17.01
CA ALA A 318 1.55 -11.57 -15.89
C ALA A 318 0.18 -11.30 -15.28
N ARG A 319 -0.49 -12.39 -14.89
CA ARG A 319 -1.73 -12.35 -14.11
C ARG A 319 -1.43 -12.67 -12.65
N ILE A 320 -1.83 -11.78 -11.76
CA ILE A 320 -1.74 -11.93 -10.31
C ILE A 320 -3.14 -12.14 -9.76
N VAL A 321 -3.32 -13.15 -8.91
CA VAL A 321 -4.61 -13.59 -8.40
C VAL A 321 -4.63 -13.46 -6.87
N PRO A 322 -5.61 -12.74 -6.28
CA PRO A 322 -5.75 -12.60 -4.84
C PRO A 322 -6.62 -13.71 -4.21
N TYR A 323 -6.25 -14.13 -3.01
CA TYR A 323 -6.95 -15.14 -2.20
C TYR A 323 -7.34 -14.65 -0.80
N ASP A 324 -7.01 -13.40 -0.46
CA ASP A 324 -7.32 -12.74 0.79
C ASP A 324 -7.84 -11.31 0.53
N TRP A 325 -8.62 -10.73 1.44
CA TRP A 325 -9.14 -9.36 1.33
C TRP A 325 -8.14 -8.26 1.70
N GLY A 326 -7.12 -8.58 2.49
CA GLY A 326 -6.03 -7.70 2.91
C GLY A 326 -4.67 -8.02 2.27
N GLY A 327 -4.58 -9.08 1.46
CA GLY A 327 -3.31 -9.59 0.94
C GLY A 327 -2.44 -8.57 0.19
N TRP A 328 -1.13 -8.57 0.47
CA TRP A 328 -0.16 -7.67 -0.15
C TRP A 328 1.07 -8.38 -0.69
N SER A 329 1.78 -7.73 -1.62
CA SER A 329 3.07 -8.16 -2.17
C SER A 329 3.81 -6.98 -2.81
N THR A 330 5.03 -7.22 -3.27
CA THR A 330 5.77 -6.34 -4.17
C THR A 330 6.15 -7.14 -5.42
N LEU A 331 5.66 -6.69 -6.58
CA LEU A 331 5.96 -7.30 -7.88
C LEU A 331 7.28 -6.74 -8.42
N LYS A 332 8.22 -7.66 -8.67
CA LYS A 332 9.47 -7.41 -9.37
C LYS A 332 9.42 -8.04 -10.75
N VAL A 333 9.85 -7.30 -11.76
CA VAL A 333 9.92 -7.79 -13.14
C VAL A 333 11.29 -7.51 -13.71
N THR A 334 11.90 -8.51 -14.31
CA THR A 334 13.20 -8.38 -14.99
C THR A 334 13.09 -8.85 -16.43
N ALA A 335 13.45 -8.02 -17.40
CA ALA A 335 13.67 -8.44 -18.77
C ALA A 335 15.15 -8.79 -18.96
N VAL A 336 15.43 -9.99 -19.46
CA VAL A 336 16.79 -10.44 -19.77
C VAL A 336 17.00 -10.32 -21.27
N LEU A 337 18.02 -9.56 -21.68
CA LEU A 337 18.36 -9.33 -23.07
C LEU A 337 19.37 -10.36 -23.59
N ARG A 338 19.50 -10.45 -24.92
CA ARG A 338 20.36 -11.41 -25.63
C ARG A 338 21.85 -11.27 -25.31
N ASP A 339 22.29 -10.06 -24.99
CA ASP A 339 23.66 -9.74 -24.59
C ASP A 339 23.94 -10.03 -23.08
N GLY A 340 22.92 -10.47 -22.34
CA GLY A 340 22.98 -10.74 -20.91
C GLY A 340 22.57 -9.55 -20.03
N LYS A 341 22.28 -8.37 -20.59
CA LYS A 341 21.79 -7.21 -19.85
C LYS A 341 20.45 -7.52 -19.19
N ARG A 342 20.25 -7.01 -17.97
CA ARG A 342 19.01 -7.19 -17.18
C ARG A 342 18.38 -5.82 -16.94
N LEU A 343 17.13 -5.65 -17.36
CA LEU A 343 16.35 -4.43 -17.16
C LEU A 343 15.32 -4.66 -16.06
N THR A 344 15.32 -3.82 -15.02
CA THR A 344 14.31 -3.85 -13.95
C THR A 344 13.08 -3.06 -14.36
N GLY A 345 11.91 -3.64 -14.09
CA GLY A 345 10.61 -3.06 -14.40
C GLY A 345 10.26 -1.89 -13.49
N ARG A 346 9.76 -0.82 -14.10
CA ARG A 346 9.28 0.38 -13.41
C ARG A 346 7.89 0.72 -13.90
N LEU A 347 6.96 1.01 -12.97
CA LEU A 347 5.64 1.50 -13.34
C LEU A 347 5.77 2.80 -14.14
N LYS A 348 4.97 2.92 -15.20
CA LYS A 348 4.93 4.15 -16.01
C LYS A 348 4.75 5.38 -15.11
N ASP A 349 5.60 6.39 -15.34
CA ASP A 349 5.66 7.66 -14.61
C ASP A 349 6.01 7.57 -13.11
N ALA A 350 6.31 6.37 -12.58
CA ALA A 350 6.79 6.19 -11.21
C ALA A 350 8.30 6.46 -11.10
N ARG A 351 8.75 6.80 -9.90
CA ARG A 351 10.18 6.96 -9.58
C ARG A 351 10.83 5.71 -9.00
N GLU A 352 10.01 4.81 -8.46
CA GLU A 352 10.47 3.61 -7.78
C GLU A 352 10.51 2.44 -8.74
N ASP A 353 11.55 1.63 -8.58
CA ASP A 353 11.60 0.31 -9.18
C ASP A 353 10.68 -0.61 -8.36
N ASP A 354 10.04 -1.58 -9.01
CA ASP A 354 9.03 -2.48 -8.44
C ASP A 354 7.62 -1.88 -8.29
N LEU A 355 6.63 -2.77 -8.17
CA LEU A 355 5.21 -2.43 -8.09
C LEU A 355 4.59 -3.03 -6.83
N ARG A 356 4.26 -2.20 -5.85
CA ARG A 356 3.52 -2.63 -4.67
C ARG A 356 2.09 -3.07 -5.05
N LEU A 357 1.67 -4.25 -4.62
CA LEU A 357 0.33 -4.81 -4.82
C LEU A 357 -0.39 -4.95 -3.48
N PRO A 358 -1.54 -4.31 -3.24
CA PRO A 358 -2.17 -3.28 -4.08
C PRO A 358 -1.34 -1.98 -4.15
N MET A 359 -1.80 -1.02 -4.95
CA MET A 359 -1.25 0.34 -4.94
C MET A 359 -1.38 0.94 -3.53
N ARG A 360 -0.24 1.25 -2.92
CA ARG A 360 -0.15 1.69 -1.52
C ARG A 360 1.14 2.44 -1.24
N GLN A 361 1.16 3.15 -0.11
CA GLN A 361 2.36 3.78 0.43
C GLN A 361 3.41 2.73 0.85
N PRO A 362 4.72 3.05 0.85
CA PRO A 362 5.78 2.10 1.18
C PRO A 362 5.65 1.40 2.54
N THR A 363 5.07 2.09 3.53
CA THR A 363 4.91 1.61 4.91
C THR A 363 3.50 1.09 5.22
N SER A 364 2.66 0.92 4.19
CA SER A 364 1.28 0.49 4.33
C SER A 364 1.06 -0.84 3.58
N PHE A 365 0.07 -1.60 4.01
CA PHE A 365 -0.50 -2.79 3.38
C PHE A 365 -1.88 -2.50 2.77
N ILE A 366 -2.47 -1.35 3.09
CA ILE A 366 -3.82 -0.95 2.69
C ILE A 366 -3.82 -0.33 1.30
N ALA A 367 -4.80 -0.71 0.47
CA ALA A 367 -4.95 -0.11 -0.86
C ALA A 367 -5.32 1.39 -0.77
N ASP A 368 -4.57 2.24 -1.48
CA ASP A 368 -4.82 3.69 -1.56
C ASP A 368 -6.25 4.01 -2.04
N VAL A 369 -6.81 3.17 -2.92
CA VAL A 369 -8.20 3.33 -3.41
C VAL A 369 -9.21 3.18 -2.28
N TRP A 370 -9.00 2.24 -1.36
CA TRP A 370 -9.87 2.05 -0.22
C TRP A 370 -9.72 3.19 0.78
N LEU A 371 -8.48 3.59 1.10
CA LEU A 371 -8.23 4.73 2.00
C LEU A 371 -8.96 6.00 1.53
N ARG A 372 -8.99 6.27 0.22
CA ARG A 372 -9.75 7.41 -0.34
C ARG A 372 -11.27 7.23 -0.17
N GLN A 373 -11.79 6.04 -0.46
CA GLN A 373 -13.22 5.73 -0.36
C GLN A 373 -13.74 5.78 1.08
N ALA A 374 -12.96 5.22 2.01
CA ALA A 374 -13.24 5.21 3.44
C ALA A 374 -12.92 6.54 4.15
N ARG A 375 -12.34 7.52 3.42
CA ARG A 375 -11.89 8.82 3.94
C ARG A 375 -10.86 8.70 5.07
N ALA A 376 -9.98 7.70 4.95
CA ALA A 376 -8.90 7.39 5.90
C ALA A 376 -7.50 7.69 5.34
N SER A 377 -7.40 8.42 4.22
CA SER A 377 -6.10 8.79 3.62
C SER A 377 -5.18 9.50 4.63
N GLY A 378 -3.94 9.01 4.73
CA GLY A 378 -2.91 9.57 5.63
C GLY A 378 -2.89 8.97 7.03
N LYS A 379 -3.87 8.13 7.39
CA LYS A 379 -3.80 7.33 8.61
C LYS A 379 -2.82 6.15 8.45
N PRO A 380 -2.07 5.78 9.50
CA PRO A 380 -1.26 4.56 9.49
C PRO A 380 -2.15 3.32 9.63
N ASP A 381 -1.63 2.17 9.20
CA ASP A 381 -2.36 0.89 9.21
C ASP A 381 -2.74 0.40 10.62
N ASP A 382 -2.02 0.83 11.65
CA ASP A 382 -2.26 0.53 13.07
C ASP A 382 -3.16 1.55 13.78
N ALA A 383 -3.73 2.52 13.05
CA ALA A 383 -4.65 3.50 13.63
C ALA A 383 -5.91 2.83 14.19
N ASP A 384 -6.34 3.30 15.35
CA ASP A 384 -7.57 2.93 16.08
C ASP A 384 -7.96 4.19 16.89
N ASP A 385 -8.31 5.23 16.14
CA ASP A 385 -8.50 6.62 16.60
C ASP A 385 -9.92 7.16 16.34
N GLU A 386 -10.88 6.25 16.12
CA GLU A 386 -12.29 6.53 15.93
C GLU A 386 -12.84 7.25 17.17
N ASN A 387 -13.34 8.47 16.97
CA ASN A 387 -13.85 9.32 18.07
C ASN A 387 -15.37 9.47 18.06
N ILE A 388 -16.09 8.70 17.22
CA ILE A 388 -17.54 8.78 17.10
C ILE A 388 -18.15 7.40 17.42
N PRO A 389 -19.03 7.29 18.43
CA PRO A 389 -19.32 8.30 19.43
C PRO A 389 -18.10 8.53 20.34
N MET A 390 -18.01 9.75 20.90
CA MET A 390 -16.94 10.12 21.84
C MET A 390 -16.95 9.19 23.07
N GLY A 391 -18.14 8.87 23.57
CA GLY A 391 -18.30 7.91 24.66
C GLY A 391 -17.61 8.37 25.93
N ASP A 392 -16.84 7.47 26.54
CA ASP A 392 -16.07 7.73 27.76
C ASP A 392 -14.77 8.54 27.57
N GLY A 393 -14.51 9.00 26.35
CA GLY A 393 -13.33 9.77 25.99
C GLY A 393 -12.16 8.92 25.50
N ASN A 394 -12.23 7.59 25.55
CA ASN A 394 -11.26 6.74 24.87
C ASN A 394 -11.54 6.71 23.36
N ALA A 395 -10.47 6.81 22.57
CA ALA A 395 -10.55 6.67 21.12
C ALA A 395 -10.59 5.19 20.71
N GLY A 396 -11.09 4.94 19.51
CA GLY A 396 -11.06 3.64 18.90
C GLY A 396 -12.09 2.66 19.44
N ASP A 397 -12.23 1.55 18.74
CA ASP A 397 -12.96 0.38 19.16
C ASP A 397 -12.05 -0.83 19.40
N GLY A 398 -10.75 -0.72 19.16
CA GLY A 398 -9.78 -1.79 19.34
C GLY A 398 -9.39 -2.49 18.03
N LEU A 399 -10.06 -2.20 16.91
CA LEU A 399 -9.66 -2.65 15.59
C LEU A 399 -8.66 -1.68 14.96
N THR A 400 -7.63 -2.21 14.33
CA THR A 400 -6.75 -1.36 13.51
C THR A 400 -7.39 -1.04 12.17
N LEU A 401 -6.95 0.05 11.54
CA LEU A 401 -7.38 0.43 10.19
C LEU A 401 -7.15 -0.69 9.15
N TYR A 402 -6.09 -1.48 9.33
CA TYR A 402 -5.86 -2.67 8.49
C TYR A 402 -6.94 -3.74 8.71
N GLU A 403 -7.35 -3.99 9.95
CA GLU A 403 -8.40 -4.97 10.28
C GLU A 403 -9.76 -4.52 9.71
N GLU A 404 -10.07 -3.23 9.77
CA GLU A 404 -11.25 -2.65 9.12
C GLU A 404 -11.22 -2.79 7.59
N TYR A 405 -10.05 -2.59 6.98
CA TYR A 405 -9.81 -2.74 5.54
C TYR A 405 -9.95 -4.19 5.07
N ARG A 406 -9.30 -5.13 5.77
CA ARG A 406 -9.38 -6.56 5.47
C ARG A 406 -10.80 -7.10 5.73
N GLY A 407 -11.47 -6.54 6.72
CA GLY A 407 -12.89 -6.70 6.96
C GLY A 407 -13.29 -8.07 7.49
N PHE A 408 -14.59 -8.29 7.55
CA PHE A 408 -15.25 -9.38 8.27
C PHE A 408 -16.33 -10.01 7.40
N TYR A 409 -16.73 -11.23 7.72
CA TYR A 409 -17.95 -11.84 7.22
C TYR A 409 -19.09 -11.66 8.21
N GLU A 410 -20.19 -11.10 7.74
CA GLU A 410 -21.47 -11.00 8.46
C GLU A 410 -22.57 -11.67 7.62
N LYS A 411 -23.20 -12.70 8.18
CA LYS A 411 -24.27 -13.45 7.52
C LYS A 411 -23.85 -13.97 6.13
N GLY A 412 -22.59 -14.40 6.02
CA GLY A 412 -22.00 -14.90 4.78
C GLY A 412 -21.63 -13.85 3.74
N LYS A 413 -21.71 -12.56 4.07
CA LYS A 413 -21.27 -11.46 3.19
C LYS A 413 -20.06 -10.78 3.79
N HIS A 414 -19.07 -10.47 2.95
CA HIS A 414 -17.96 -9.62 3.36
C HIS A 414 -18.47 -8.20 3.63
N ILE A 415 -18.01 -7.62 4.72
CA ILE A 415 -18.25 -6.26 5.18
C ILE A 415 -16.91 -5.68 5.66
N GLU A 416 -16.81 -4.35 5.66
CA GLU A 416 -15.64 -3.63 6.15
C GLU A 416 -16.02 -2.85 7.42
N GLY A 417 -15.01 -2.53 8.22
CA GLY A 417 -15.15 -1.64 9.38
C GLY A 417 -15.48 -0.20 8.98
N LYS A 418 -15.56 0.68 9.97
CA LYS A 418 -15.88 2.10 9.79
C LYS A 418 -14.80 2.97 10.41
N PRO A 419 -13.80 3.43 9.62
CA PRO A 419 -12.67 4.25 10.13
C PRO A 419 -13.02 5.62 10.73
N ALA A 420 -14.31 5.97 10.76
CA ALA A 420 -14.85 7.19 11.35
C ALA A 420 -15.77 6.91 12.56
N LEU A 421 -16.25 5.68 12.73
CA LEU A 421 -17.21 5.27 13.74
C LEU A 421 -16.69 4.03 14.48
N LYS A 422 -16.83 4.00 15.80
CA LYS A 422 -16.56 2.79 16.57
C LYS A 422 -17.52 1.67 16.16
N ASP A 423 -16.97 0.54 15.75
CA ASP A 423 -17.65 -0.69 15.40
C ASP A 423 -18.03 -1.50 16.66
N TYR A 424 -19.19 -2.14 16.60
CA TYR A 424 -19.71 -3.03 17.65
C TYR A 424 -20.28 -4.29 17.03
N PHE A 425 -19.81 -5.46 17.47
CA PHE A 425 -20.18 -6.75 16.90
C PHE A 425 -21.12 -7.52 17.82
N ALA A 426 -22.18 -8.07 17.24
CA ALA A 426 -23.14 -8.90 17.97
C ALA A 426 -23.60 -10.11 17.16
N VAL A 427 -23.70 -11.24 17.86
CA VAL A 427 -24.30 -12.49 17.35
C VAL A 427 -25.68 -12.62 17.96
N ASN A 428 -26.72 -12.61 17.13
CA ASN A 428 -28.09 -12.86 17.58
C ASN A 428 -28.46 -14.34 17.41
N LYS A 429 -28.56 -15.07 18.54
CA LYS A 429 -29.07 -16.45 18.60
C LYS A 429 -30.51 -16.55 19.10
N GLY A 430 -31.14 -15.41 19.41
CA GLY A 430 -32.51 -15.35 19.89
C GLY A 430 -33.52 -15.02 18.78
N SER A 431 -34.62 -14.37 19.17
CA SER A 431 -35.69 -14.02 18.24
C SER A 431 -35.26 -12.91 17.26
N GLY A 432 -35.93 -12.85 16.10
CA GLY A 432 -35.71 -11.78 15.12
C GLY A 432 -36.00 -10.37 15.66
N ARG A 433 -36.79 -10.24 16.74
CA ARG A 433 -37.06 -8.94 17.38
C ARG A 433 -35.82 -8.31 18.00
N ILE A 434 -34.83 -9.13 18.41
CA ILE A 434 -33.57 -8.63 18.97
C ILE A 434 -32.82 -7.76 17.95
N HIS A 435 -32.91 -8.07 16.66
CA HIS A 435 -32.30 -7.24 15.62
C HIS A 435 -32.86 -5.81 15.60
N ALA A 436 -34.17 -5.62 15.81
CA ALA A 436 -34.77 -4.29 15.85
C ALA A 436 -34.26 -3.47 17.04
N GLY A 437 -34.06 -4.13 18.19
CA GLY A 437 -33.46 -3.51 19.37
C GLY A 437 -31.99 -3.13 19.17
N LEU A 438 -31.19 -4.00 18.53
CA LEU A 438 -29.78 -3.70 18.22
C LEU A 438 -29.63 -2.61 17.14
N GLU A 439 -30.53 -2.59 16.15
CA GLU A 439 -30.60 -1.50 15.17
C GLU A 439 -30.94 -0.16 15.85
N HIS A 440 -31.90 -0.18 16.78
CA HIS A 440 -32.24 1.00 17.60
C HIS A 440 -31.06 1.43 18.48
N PHE A 441 -30.37 0.49 19.10
CA PHE A 441 -29.17 0.74 19.89
C PHE A 441 -28.08 1.44 19.06
N GLY A 442 -27.80 0.97 17.84
CA GLY A 442 -26.86 1.63 16.92
C GLY A 442 -27.29 3.07 16.58
N LYS A 443 -28.57 3.28 16.26
CA LYS A 443 -29.12 4.62 15.97
C LYS A 443 -28.97 5.59 17.14
N VAL A 444 -29.25 5.12 18.35
CA VAL A 444 -29.20 5.97 19.55
C VAL A 444 -27.76 6.22 19.98
N THR A 445 -26.89 5.21 19.98
CA THR A 445 -25.50 5.37 20.43
C THR A 445 -24.61 6.08 19.42
N GLY A 446 -24.87 5.89 18.12
CA GLY A 446 -24.01 6.32 17.03
C GLY A 446 -22.90 5.31 16.69
N LEU A 447 -22.91 4.12 17.31
CA LEU A 447 -22.00 3.02 16.99
C LEU A 447 -22.36 2.40 15.63
N ALA A 448 -21.34 1.90 14.92
CA ALA A 448 -21.53 1.05 13.76
C ALA A 448 -21.81 -0.39 14.23
N VAL A 449 -23.10 -0.73 14.34
CA VAL A 449 -23.53 -2.01 14.91
C VAL A 449 -23.66 -3.11 13.85
N HIS A 450 -22.75 -4.08 13.88
CA HIS A 450 -22.75 -5.31 13.08
C HIS A 450 -23.44 -6.44 13.85
N HIS A 451 -24.75 -6.53 13.72
CA HIS A 451 -25.61 -7.37 14.59
C HIS A 451 -26.16 -8.63 13.92
N ARG A 452 -25.60 -9.02 12.77
CA ARG A 452 -26.04 -10.21 12.01
C ARG A 452 -24.94 -11.24 11.84
N LEU A 453 -23.87 -11.14 12.64
CA LEU A 453 -22.86 -12.18 12.68
C LEU A 453 -23.48 -13.50 13.11
N LYS A 454 -22.97 -14.58 12.55
CA LYS A 454 -23.32 -15.94 12.95
C LYS A 454 -22.28 -16.49 13.92
N GLU A 455 -22.64 -17.55 14.61
CA GLU A 455 -21.76 -18.23 15.57
C GLU A 455 -20.55 -18.89 14.88
N ASP A 456 -20.67 -19.28 13.61
CA ASP A 456 -19.56 -19.77 12.78
C ASP A 456 -18.71 -18.66 12.16
N GLU A 457 -19.00 -17.39 12.49
CA GLU A 457 -18.27 -16.19 12.04
C GLU A 457 -17.55 -15.50 13.21
N ILE A 458 -17.41 -16.18 14.34
CA ILE A 458 -16.62 -15.76 15.52
C ILE A 458 -15.89 -16.97 16.10
N THR A 459 -14.76 -16.75 16.76
CA THR A 459 -14.08 -17.85 17.47
C THR A 459 -14.93 -18.36 18.65
N PRO A 460 -14.65 -19.55 19.22
CA PRO A 460 -15.32 -20.00 20.44
C PRO A 460 -15.17 -19.05 21.64
N LYS A 461 -14.17 -18.16 21.61
CA LYS A 461 -13.95 -17.09 22.60
C LYS A 461 -14.68 -15.79 22.26
N ARG A 462 -15.43 -15.74 21.15
CA ARG A 462 -16.13 -14.58 20.57
C ARG A 462 -15.25 -13.54 19.89
N VAL A 463 -13.98 -13.85 19.65
CA VAL A 463 -13.06 -12.93 18.97
C VAL A 463 -13.48 -12.79 17.50
N VAL A 464 -13.56 -11.54 17.01
CA VAL A 464 -13.94 -11.21 15.62
C VAL A 464 -12.73 -10.94 14.71
N ASN A 465 -11.57 -10.66 15.27
CA ASN A 465 -10.34 -10.34 14.53
C ASN A 465 -9.23 -11.37 14.77
N GLY A 466 -9.62 -12.63 15.01
CA GLY A 466 -8.67 -13.69 15.39
C GLY A 466 -7.74 -14.17 14.27
N ASN A 467 -8.07 -13.87 13.02
CA ASN A 467 -7.25 -14.23 11.87
C ASN A 467 -6.18 -13.16 11.61
N THR A 468 -5.10 -13.16 12.38
CA THR A 468 -4.06 -12.12 12.30
C THR A 468 -2.65 -12.71 12.36
N SER A 469 -1.68 -12.08 11.69
CA SER A 469 -0.26 -12.48 11.75
C SER A 469 0.74 -11.32 11.62
N ARG A 470 1.09 -10.90 10.39
CA ARG A 470 2.13 -9.88 10.13
C ARG A 470 1.55 -8.48 10.12
N ALA A 471 0.29 -8.34 9.71
CA ALA A 471 -0.37 -7.06 9.68
C ALA A 471 -0.65 -6.51 11.10
N PRO A 472 -0.85 -5.19 11.25
CA PRO A 472 -1.10 -4.59 12.56
C PRO A 472 -2.34 -5.16 13.26
N HIS A 473 -2.17 -5.47 14.54
CA HIS A 473 -3.22 -5.95 15.42
C HIS A 473 -2.98 -5.38 16.81
N ARG A 474 -4.04 -4.86 17.43
CA ARG A 474 -3.95 -4.16 18.73
C ARG A 474 -4.43 -5.03 19.90
N VAL A 475 -5.61 -5.63 19.75
CA VAL A 475 -6.26 -6.46 20.77
C VAL A 475 -7.23 -7.42 20.11
N ASP A 476 -7.45 -8.58 20.74
CA ASP A 476 -8.61 -9.43 20.43
C ASP A 476 -9.90 -8.68 20.77
N GLN A 477 -10.66 -8.30 19.74
CA GLN A 477 -11.94 -7.63 19.87
C GLN A 477 -13.07 -8.65 19.85
N HIS A 478 -14.08 -8.48 20.71
CA HIS A 478 -15.09 -9.51 20.93
C HIS A 478 -16.49 -9.11 20.43
N ALA A 479 -17.20 -10.08 19.85
CA ALA A 479 -18.64 -9.98 19.64
C ALA A 479 -19.41 -10.32 20.91
N VAL A 480 -20.60 -9.73 21.05
CA VAL A 480 -21.54 -10.04 22.13
C VAL A 480 -22.62 -11.01 21.64
N ILE A 481 -22.85 -12.09 22.38
CA ILE A 481 -23.90 -13.06 22.05
C ILE A 481 -25.21 -12.70 22.74
N PHE A 482 -26.28 -12.52 21.96
CA PHE A 482 -27.64 -12.33 22.44
C PHE A 482 -28.45 -13.61 22.28
N VAL A 483 -29.15 -14.04 23.34
CA VAL A 483 -30.03 -15.21 23.36
C VAL A 483 -31.40 -14.84 23.93
N ASN A 484 -32.43 -15.59 23.56
CA ASN A 484 -33.70 -15.55 24.28
C ASN A 484 -33.53 -16.21 25.66
N ASP A 485 -34.22 -15.68 26.66
CA ASP A 485 -34.50 -16.39 27.90
C ASP A 485 -35.95 -16.87 27.88
N ASP A 486 -36.09 -18.19 27.70
CA ASP A 486 -37.38 -18.89 27.67
C ASP A 486 -37.76 -19.48 29.04
N ASN A 487 -36.95 -19.25 30.08
CA ASN A 487 -37.30 -19.70 31.42
C ASN A 487 -38.48 -18.86 31.95
N PRO A 488 -39.66 -19.46 32.18
CA PRO A 488 -40.84 -18.72 32.64
C PRO A 488 -40.68 -18.16 34.06
N LYS A 489 -39.64 -18.57 34.80
CA LYS A 489 -39.32 -18.04 36.13
C LYS A 489 -38.39 -16.83 36.08
N SER A 490 -37.78 -16.52 34.94
CA SER A 490 -36.91 -15.36 34.81
C SER A 490 -37.74 -14.09 34.84
N ILE A 491 -37.29 -13.11 35.62
CA ILE A 491 -38.03 -11.87 35.90
C ILE A 491 -37.37 -10.61 35.30
N ALA A 492 -36.17 -10.74 34.73
CA ALA A 492 -35.47 -9.66 34.04
C ALA A 492 -34.60 -10.18 32.89
N SER A 493 -34.32 -9.30 31.92
CA SER A 493 -33.22 -9.49 30.97
C SER A 493 -31.89 -9.16 31.66
N TYR A 494 -30.76 -9.63 31.12
CA TYR A 494 -29.47 -9.49 31.79
C TYR A 494 -28.26 -9.59 30.86
N ALA A 495 -27.32 -8.65 31.00
CA ALA A 495 -25.98 -8.71 30.44
C ALA A 495 -24.96 -9.33 31.43
N TYR A 496 -24.59 -10.59 31.22
CA TYR A 496 -23.72 -11.33 32.13
C TYR A 496 -22.27 -10.87 32.04
N GLY A 497 -21.81 -10.19 33.09
CA GLY A 497 -20.47 -9.58 33.19
C GLY A 497 -20.48 -8.06 33.01
N GLY A 498 -21.65 -7.48 32.67
CA GLY A 498 -21.81 -6.03 32.52
C GLY A 498 -22.11 -5.30 33.83
N PRO A 499 -21.97 -3.95 33.86
CA PRO A 499 -21.45 -3.11 32.79
C PRO A 499 -19.93 -3.32 32.58
N SER A 500 -19.52 -3.57 31.32
CA SER A 500 -18.10 -3.73 30.94
C SER A 500 -17.91 -3.57 29.42
N THR A 501 -16.69 -3.78 28.91
CA THR A 501 -16.42 -3.89 27.46
C THR A 501 -16.79 -5.30 26.94
N PRO A 502 -16.95 -5.48 25.61
CA PRO A 502 -17.39 -6.76 25.03
C PRO A 502 -16.61 -8.00 25.46
N LYS A 503 -15.29 -7.92 25.71
CA LYS A 503 -14.48 -9.06 26.18
C LYS A 503 -15.01 -9.68 27.47
N ASP A 504 -15.53 -8.87 28.38
CA ASP A 504 -15.97 -9.34 29.70
C ASP A 504 -17.44 -9.79 29.71
N ILE A 505 -18.17 -9.57 28.61
CA ILE A 505 -19.57 -9.96 28.49
C ILE A 505 -19.67 -11.38 27.94
N SER A 506 -20.06 -12.31 28.81
CA SER A 506 -20.22 -13.71 28.40
C SER A 506 -21.42 -13.93 27.45
N ARG A 507 -22.55 -13.26 27.73
CA ARG A 507 -23.76 -13.25 26.91
C ARG A 507 -24.76 -12.20 27.43
N VAL A 508 -25.75 -11.90 26.60
CA VAL A 508 -26.96 -11.16 26.96
C VAL A 508 -28.18 -12.07 26.81
N THR A 509 -29.00 -12.16 27.85
CA THR A 509 -30.28 -12.87 27.82
C THR A 509 -31.45 -11.89 27.75
N ILE A 510 -32.34 -12.09 26.79
CA ILE A 510 -33.52 -11.24 26.59
C ILE A 510 -34.79 -12.06 26.86
N LEU A 511 -35.60 -11.61 27.82
CA LEU A 511 -36.90 -12.25 28.11
C LEU A 511 -37.81 -12.26 26.89
N THR A 512 -38.42 -13.41 26.60
CA THR A 512 -39.40 -13.52 25.50
C THR A 512 -40.81 -13.05 25.87
N SER A 513 -41.09 -12.95 27.17
CA SER A 513 -42.40 -12.55 27.74
C SER A 513 -42.64 -11.03 27.80
N ILE A 514 -41.70 -10.19 27.37
CA ILE A 514 -41.83 -8.74 27.45
C ILE A 514 -43.03 -8.26 26.62
N PRO A 515 -44.00 -7.55 27.24
CA PRO A 515 -45.22 -7.13 26.55
C PRO A 515 -44.94 -6.09 25.48
N ARG A 516 -45.82 -6.03 24.47
CA ARG A 516 -45.80 -4.94 23.48
C ARG A 516 -46.44 -3.69 24.09
N LYS A 517 -45.60 -2.89 24.76
CA LYS A 517 -45.95 -1.56 25.29
C LYS A 517 -45.17 -0.50 24.50
N PRO A 518 -45.81 0.59 24.03
CA PRO A 518 -45.09 1.67 23.38
C PRO A 518 -44.18 2.40 24.36
N SER A 519 -43.04 2.88 23.87
CA SER A 519 -42.20 3.83 24.62
C SER A 519 -42.63 5.28 24.38
N LEU A 520 -41.94 6.21 25.05
CA LEU A 520 -42.07 7.65 24.78
C LEU A 520 -41.77 8.02 23.32
N LYS A 521 -41.08 7.15 22.58
CA LYS A 521 -40.98 7.18 21.12
C LYS A 521 -41.88 6.08 20.53
N PRO A 522 -43.06 6.42 19.95
CA PRO A 522 -44.04 5.42 19.51
C PRO A 522 -43.52 4.38 18.49
N SER A 523 -42.44 4.67 17.77
CA SER A 523 -41.78 3.74 16.86
C SER A 523 -40.92 2.67 17.53
N VAL A 524 -40.73 2.75 18.86
CA VAL A 524 -39.90 1.83 19.66
C VAL A 524 -40.79 1.24 20.76
N ASP A 525 -40.86 -0.08 20.81
CA ASP A 525 -41.57 -0.80 21.88
C ASP A 525 -40.64 -1.12 23.06
N LEU A 526 -41.24 -1.49 24.20
CA LEU A 526 -40.51 -1.88 25.41
C LEU A 526 -39.49 -3.00 25.16
N PHE A 527 -39.78 -3.94 24.25
CA PHE A 527 -38.84 -5.01 23.91
C PHE A 527 -37.57 -4.45 23.26
N ALA A 528 -37.72 -3.59 22.24
CA ALA A 528 -36.58 -2.96 21.58
C ALA A 528 -35.79 -2.06 22.54
N ALA A 529 -36.48 -1.31 23.41
CA ALA A 529 -35.84 -0.53 24.47
C ALA A 529 -35.07 -1.40 25.47
N THR A 530 -35.62 -2.56 25.85
CA THR A 530 -34.94 -3.52 26.75
C THR A 530 -33.70 -4.13 26.09
N VAL A 531 -33.78 -4.49 24.81
CA VAL A 531 -32.59 -4.98 24.08
C VAL A 531 -31.51 -3.89 24.02
N ALA A 532 -31.88 -2.63 23.76
CA ALA A 532 -30.94 -1.52 23.77
C ALA A 532 -30.36 -1.24 25.16
N HIS A 533 -31.16 -1.39 26.23
CA HIS A 533 -30.71 -1.34 27.61
C HIS A 533 -29.63 -2.38 27.90
N GLU A 534 -29.90 -3.65 27.60
CA GLU A 534 -28.92 -4.71 27.83
C GLU A 534 -27.68 -4.57 26.96
N ALA A 535 -27.82 -4.09 25.71
CA ALA A 535 -26.68 -3.75 24.86
C ALA A 535 -25.88 -2.55 25.41
N GLY A 536 -26.49 -1.63 26.15
CA GLY A 536 -25.79 -0.56 26.86
C GLY A 536 -24.79 -1.10 27.88
N HIS A 537 -25.17 -2.13 28.63
CA HIS A 537 -24.29 -2.79 29.60
C HIS A 537 -23.07 -3.48 28.96
N THR A 538 -23.10 -3.74 27.66
CA THR A 538 -21.98 -4.38 26.95
C THR A 538 -20.96 -3.40 26.41
N VAL A 539 -21.25 -2.10 26.56
CA VAL A 539 -20.34 -0.99 26.28
C VAL A 539 -20.19 -0.08 27.49
N ASN A 540 -20.17 -0.68 28.68
CA ASN A 540 -19.90 -0.06 29.98
C ASN A 540 -20.85 1.07 30.40
N ILE A 541 -22.11 1.07 29.95
CA ILE A 541 -23.12 2.03 30.41
C ILE A 541 -23.79 1.50 31.67
N TYR A 542 -23.81 2.29 32.73
CA TYR A 542 -24.45 1.94 34.01
C TYR A 542 -25.91 2.40 34.05
N HIS A 543 -26.70 1.77 34.93
CA HIS A 543 -28.00 2.33 35.32
C HIS A 543 -27.87 3.75 35.88
N HIS A 544 -28.97 4.49 35.89
CA HIS A 544 -29.02 5.83 36.48
C HIS A 544 -28.69 5.86 37.99
N GLY A 545 -28.81 4.73 38.69
CA GLY A 545 -28.50 4.56 40.11
C GLY A 545 -28.58 3.10 40.54
N GLY A 546 -28.56 2.83 41.85
CA GLY A 546 -28.61 1.46 42.38
C GLY A 546 -29.26 1.33 43.76
N GLY A 547 -29.94 2.37 44.24
CA GLY A 547 -30.53 2.42 45.58
C GLY A 547 -31.95 1.88 45.70
N ASP A 548 -32.61 1.54 44.59
CA ASP A 548 -33.98 1.03 44.60
C ASP A 548 -34.04 -0.36 45.23
N SER A 549 -35.10 -0.64 45.98
CA SER A 549 -35.41 -2.01 46.39
C SER A 549 -36.37 -2.65 45.39
N TRP A 550 -35.97 -3.81 44.89
CA TRP A 550 -36.74 -4.57 43.90
C TRP A 550 -38.07 -5.10 44.43
N ALA A 551 -38.30 -5.13 45.74
CA ALA A 551 -39.61 -5.44 46.32
C ALA A 551 -39.64 -5.07 47.80
N VAL A 552 -40.73 -4.43 48.24
CA VAL A 552 -41.13 -4.34 49.65
C VAL A 552 -42.50 -4.97 49.80
N LEU A 553 -42.80 -5.52 50.97
CA LEU A 553 -44.13 -6.07 51.25
C LEU A 553 -44.98 -5.01 51.93
N TRP A 554 -46.17 -4.75 51.42
CA TRP A 554 -47.20 -3.94 52.07
C TRP A 554 -48.31 -4.83 52.62
N LYS A 555 -48.60 -4.72 53.91
CA LYS A 555 -49.63 -5.54 54.59
C LYS A 555 -50.30 -4.74 55.71
N PRO A 556 -51.64 -4.83 55.88
CA PRO A 556 -52.31 -4.22 57.00
C PRO A 556 -52.01 -5.00 58.29
N ASP A 557 -51.98 -4.32 59.43
CA ASP A 557 -52.07 -4.99 60.72
C ASP A 557 -53.54 -5.03 61.17
N GLU A 558 -54.04 -6.24 61.44
CA GLU A 558 -55.42 -6.46 61.87
C GLU A 558 -55.72 -5.82 63.23
N GLY A 559 -54.68 -5.55 64.05
CA GLY A 559 -54.82 -5.01 65.40
C GLY A 559 -55.01 -3.49 65.49
N ASP A 560 -54.50 -2.71 64.53
CA ASP A 560 -54.55 -1.24 64.56
C ASP A 560 -55.08 -0.57 63.27
N GLN A 561 -55.47 -1.39 62.28
CA GLN A 561 -56.01 -0.95 60.99
C GLN A 561 -55.07 -0.03 60.18
N ARG A 562 -53.75 -0.08 60.43
CA ARG A 562 -52.75 0.67 59.66
C ARG A 562 -52.08 -0.21 58.61
N LEU A 563 -51.65 0.41 57.51
CA LEU A 563 -50.81 -0.22 56.52
C LEU A 563 -49.34 -0.16 56.95
N TYR A 564 -48.64 -1.28 56.85
CA TYR A 564 -47.22 -1.37 57.16
C TYR A 564 -46.42 -1.79 55.93
N GLU A 565 -45.26 -1.15 55.77
CA GLU A 565 -44.23 -1.50 54.81
C GLU A 565 -43.13 -2.31 55.49
N TYR A 566 -42.75 -3.43 54.88
CA TYR A 566 -41.73 -4.36 55.35
C TYR A 566 -40.59 -4.40 54.33
N TRP A 567 -39.45 -3.84 54.73
CA TRP A 567 -38.20 -3.98 53.96
C TRP A 567 -37.45 -5.22 54.45
N PRO A 568 -36.77 -5.96 53.56
CA PRO A 568 -35.87 -7.02 53.98
C PRO A 568 -34.86 -6.54 55.02
N GLY A 569 -34.86 -7.18 56.20
CA GLY A 569 -33.91 -6.88 57.28
C GLY A 569 -34.14 -5.56 58.04
N LYS A 570 -35.26 -4.87 57.85
CA LYS A 570 -35.61 -3.66 58.64
C LYS A 570 -36.90 -3.87 59.43
N GLU A 571 -37.09 -3.04 60.45
CA GLU A 571 -38.36 -2.98 61.17
C GLU A 571 -39.48 -2.46 60.27
N ARG A 572 -40.70 -2.94 60.55
CA ARG A 572 -41.89 -2.49 59.81
C ARG A 572 -42.15 -1.02 60.08
N THR A 573 -42.57 -0.30 59.04
CA THR A 573 -42.89 1.13 59.13
C THR A 573 -44.36 1.34 58.80
N ALA A 574 -45.11 2.03 59.66
CA ALA A 574 -46.48 2.43 59.35
C ALA A 574 -46.44 3.49 58.23
N ILE A 575 -47.25 3.29 57.19
CA ILE A 575 -47.27 4.16 56.01
C ILE A 575 -48.68 4.63 55.66
N ARG A 576 -48.74 5.78 54.98
CA ARG A 576 -49.94 6.30 54.32
C ARG A 576 -49.69 6.32 52.81
N VAL A 577 -50.66 5.88 52.02
CA VAL A 577 -50.53 5.78 50.56
C VAL A 577 -51.46 6.78 49.91
N LEU A 578 -50.93 7.61 49.02
CA LEU A 578 -51.69 8.59 48.26
C LEU A 578 -51.52 8.34 46.76
N ASP A 579 -52.52 8.67 45.95
CA ASP A 579 -52.29 8.84 44.51
C ASP A 579 -51.56 10.16 44.21
N GLU A 580 -51.17 10.38 42.95
CA GLU A 580 -50.45 11.60 42.55
C GLU A 580 -51.32 12.88 42.59
N SER A 581 -52.64 12.75 42.73
CA SER A 581 -53.56 13.87 42.95
C SER A 581 -53.69 14.25 44.44
N GLY A 582 -53.17 13.40 45.33
CA GLY A 582 -53.25 13.55 46.78
C GLY A 582 -54.47 12.85 47.41
N ARG A 583 -55.21 12.04 46.65
CA ARG A 583 -56.30 11.20 47.19
C ARG A 583 -55.69 10.09 48.04
N ASP A 584 -56.33 9.80 49.17
CA ASP A 584 -55.88 8.74 50.08
C ASP A 584 -56.30 7.36 49.59
N GLU A 585 -55.31 6.49 49.39
CA GLU A 585 -55.47 5.12 48.88
C GLU A 585 -54.96 4.07 49.90
N THR A 586 -54.75 4.46 51.17
CA THR A 586 -54.08 3.63 52.18
C THR A 586 -54.75 2.27 52.42
N LEU A 587 -56.07 2.19 52.26
CA LEU A 587 -56.86 0.99 52.56
C LEU A 587 -57.75 0.55 51.38
N VAL A 588 -57.32 0.79 50.14
CA VAL A 588 -58.03 0.22 48.97
C VAL A 588 -57.91 -1.29 49.01
N TRP A 589 -59.03 -1.98 49.14
CA TRP A 589 -59.12 -3.43 49.38
C TRP A 589 -58.31 -4.28 48.37
N GLU A 590 -58.23 -3.87 47.11
CA GLU A 590 -57.47 -4.55 46.05
C GLU A 590 -55.94 -4.53 46.26
N LEU A 591 -55.40 -3.50 46.91
CA LEU A 591 -53.96 -3.35 47.17
C LEU A 591 -53.47 -4.07 48.43
N VAL A 592 -54.37 -4.45 49.36
CA VAL A 592 -54.01 -4.64 50.77
C VAL A 592 -54.44 -6.01 51.33
N ALA A 593 -55.41 -6.70 50.71
CA ALA A 593 -56.02 -7.91 51.27
C ALA A 593 -55.14 -9.19 51.28
N VAL A 594 -54.02 -9.24 50.56
CA VAL A 594 -53.22 -10.49 50.40
C VAL A 594 -51.72 -10.31 50.71
N GLY A 595 -51.28 -9.11 51.09
CA GLY A 595 -49.86 -8.80 51.19
C GLY A 595 -49.26 -8.59 49.80
N THR A 596 -49.02 -7.34 49.44
CA THR A 596 -48.66 -6.97 48.07
C THR A 596 -47.19 -6.63 47.99
N SER A 597 -46.50 -7.21 47.01
CA SER A 597 -45.12 -6.86 46.68
C SER A 597 -45.10 -5.60 45.83
N ILE A 598 -44.44 -4.55 46.30
CA ILE A 598 -44.41 -3.22 45.67
C ILE A 598 -42.96 -2.86 45.33
N HIS A 599 -42.72 -2.38 44.12
CA HIS A 599 -41.41 -1.83 43.73
C HIS A 599 -41.36 -0.34 44.11
N ILE A 600 -40.47 0.01 45.04
CA ILE A 600 -40.30 1.39 45.48
C ILE A 600 -39.11 1.99 44.76
N GLY A 601 -39.39 3.00 43.93
CA GLY A 601 -38.32 3.84 43.40
C GLY A 601 -37.93 4.91 44.41
N VAL A 602 -36.62 5.20 44.47
CA VAL A 602 -36.04 6.19 45.39
C VAL A 602 -35.29 7.28 44.64
N GLU A 603 -35.00 8.37 45.35
CA GLU A 603 -34.18 9.45 44.84
C GLU A 603 -32.79 8.95 44.43
N ASN A 604 -32.33 9.38 43.26
CA ASN A 604 -31.07 8.93 42.65
C ASN A 604 -31.00 7.40 42.43
N GLY A 605 -32.15 6.73 42.42
CA GLY A 605 -32.31 5.30 42.15
C GLY A 605 -32.25 4.93 40.67
N GLN A 606 -32.60 3.70 40.32
CA GLN A 606 -32.63 3.21 38.94
C GLN A 606 -33.73 3.87 38.10
N HIS A 607 -34.78 4.42 38.72
CA HIS A 607 -35.89 5.12 38.05
C HIS A 607 -35.67 6.64 37.91
N SER A 608 -34.56 7.18 38.42
CA SER A 608 -34.26 8.61 38.46
C SER A 608 -33.72 9.18 37.15
N GLY A 609 -33.52 10.49 37.06
CA GLY A 609 -32.91 11.17 35.92
C GLY A 609 -33.81 11.34 34.70
N VAL A 610 -33.18 11.39 33.52
CA VAL A 610 -33.84 11.67 32.24
C VAL A 610 -34.85 10.58 31.90
N GLU A 611 -36.12 10.97 31.75
CA GLU A 611 -37.27 10.08 31.58
C GLU A 611 -37.18 9.20 30.32
N ASP A 612 -36.71 9.77 29.21
CA ASP A 612 -36.62 9.06 27.93
C ASP A 612 -35.34 8.21 27.81
N CYS A 613 -34.51 8.09 28.86
CA CYS A 613 -33.34 7.23 28.77
C CYS A 613 -33.71 5.76 28.98
N PHE A 614 -33.30 4.86 28.09
CA PHE A 614 -33.54 3.43 28.29
C PHE A 614 -32.75 2.83 29.47
N MET A 615 -31.74 3.52 30.03
CA MET A 615 -31.04 3.11 31.26
C MET A 615 -31.79 3.46 32.55
N ARG A 616 -32.93 4.15 32.42
CA ARG A 616 -33.89 4.39 33.49
C ARG A 616 -34.90 3.24 33.53
N TYR A 617 -35.09 2.62 34.68
CA TYR A 617 -36.13 1.60 34.85
C TYR A 617 -37.54 2.19 34.80
N ASP A 618 -38.50 1.36 34.41
CA ASP A 618 -39.92 1.66 34.26
C ASP A 618 -40.81 0.73 35.11
N SER A 619 -40.29 0.18 36.21
CA SER A 619 -40.95 -0.87 36.99
C SER A 619 -41.41 -0.47 38.39
N ALA A 620 -41.20 0.78 38.80
CA ALA A 620 -41.65 1.28 40.09
C ALA A 620 -43.18 1.40 40.14
N SER A 621 -43.76 1.00 41.27
CA SER A 621 -45.20 1.09 41.54
C SER A 621 -45.53 2.18 42.55
N ALA A 622 -44.54 2.62 43.34
CA ALA A 622 -44.69 3.75 44.26
C ALA A 622 -43.35 4.43 44.55
N TYR A 623 -43.40 5.62 45.16
CA TYR A 623 -42.23 6.39 45.57
C TYR A 623 -42.45 7.13 46.89
N ILE A 624 -41.34 7.45 47.57
CA ILE A 624 -41.35 8.04 48.91
C ILE A 624 -41.58 9.55 48.83
N SER A 625 -42.49 10.07 49.66
CA SER A 625 -42.67 11.52 49.80
C SER A 625 -41.43 12.17 50.43
N LYS A 626 -40.97 13.26 49.82
CA LYS A 626 -39.84 14.05 50.30
C LYS A 626 -40.23 14.89 51.53
N ARG A 627 -41.50 15.25 51.67
CA ARG A 627 -42.01 16.04 52.80
C ARG A 627 -42.26 15.19 54.04
N ASP A 628 -42.68 13.94 53.84
CA ASP A 628 -42.99 13.01 54.92
C ASP A 628 -42.59 11.57 54.52
N PRO A 629 -41.49 11.03 55.05
CA PRO A 629 -41.03 9.68 54.75
C PRO A 629 -42.01 8.55 55.12
N SER A 630 -43.08 8.81 55.87
CA SER A 630 -44.15 7.84 56.14
C SER A 630 -45.21 7.80 55.02
N VAL A 631 -45.15 8.73 54.05
CA VAL A 631 -46.08 8.80 52.92
C VAL A 631 -45.45 8.16 51.68
N ARG A 632 -46.25 7.37 50.95
CA ARG A 632 -45.94 6.81 49.63
C ARG A 632 -46.90 7.42 48.60
N TYR A 633 -46.39 7.72 47.41
CA TYR A 633 -47.20 8.08 46.26
C TYR A 633 -47.26 6.90 45.30
N LEU A 634 -48.46 6.49 44.90
CA LEU A 634 -48.68 5.46 43.88
C LEU A 634 -48.34 6.01 42.50
N VAL A 635 -47.63 5.21 41.71
CA VAL A 635 -47.51 5.42 40.27
C VAL A 635 -48.88 5.08 39.66
N PRO A 636 -49.43 5.90 38.74
CA PRO A 636 -50.73 5.65 38.12
C PRO A 636 -50.77 4.31 37.37
N ASP A 637 -51.96 3.76 37.13
CA ASP A 637 -52.17 2.49 36.41
C ASP A 637 -51.60 2.48 34.98
N SER A 638 -51.41 3.66 34.37
CA SER A 638 -50.69 3.78 33.08
C SER A 638 -49.21 3.38 33.19
N GLY A 639 -48.70 3.23 34.40
CA GLY A 639 -47.35 2.80 34.75
C GLY A 639 -46.30 3.88 34.56
N GLU A 640 -45.04 3.48 34.65
CA GLU A 640 -43.92 4.34 34.31
C GLU A 640 -43.78 4.51 32.78
N PRO A 641 -43.39 5.70 32.30
CA PRO A 641 -42.98 5.91 30.93
C PRO A 641 -41.75 5.05 30.60
N VAL A 642 -41.74 4.45 29.41
CA VAL A 642 -40.60 3.67 28.91
C VAL A 642 -39.72 4.60 28.08
N GLY A 643 -38.44 4.69 28.43
CA GLY A 643 -37.46 5.47 27.67
C GLY A 643 -36.98 4.74 26.42
N ALA A 644 -36.64 5.49 25.38
CA ALA A 644 -36.12 4.96 24.11
C ALA A 644 -34.90 5.71 23.57
N ASP A 645 -34.24 6.54 24.37
CA ASP A 645 -33.01 7.27 24.01
C ASP A 645 -31.90 7.05 25.05
N LEU A 646 -30.78 7.75 24.90
CA LEU A 646 -29.63 7.74 25.79
C LEU A 646 -29.33 9.15 26.27
N CYS A 647 -29.35 9.36 27.58
CA CYS A 647 -29.19 10.69 28.16
C CYS A 647 -27.75 11.24 28.05
N THR A 648 -27.65 12.56 28.03
CA THR A 648 -26.38 13.32 28.02
C THR A 648 -26.15 14.10 29.32
N LYS A 649 -26.99 13.86 30.32
CA LYS A 649 -26.98 14.57 31.59
C LYS A 649 -27.69 13.76 32.68
N ALA A 650 -27.53 14.15 33.94
CA ALA A 650 -28.11 13.44 35.07
C ALA A 650 -29.46 14.04 35.51
N GLU A 651 -29.72 15.31 35.20
CA GLU A 651 -30.88 16.04 35.70
C GLU A 651 -32.20 15.40 35.24
N GLY A 652 -33.13 15.27 36.18
CA GLY A 652 -34.45 14.72 35.98
C GLY A 652 -35.25 15.47 34.92
N THR A 653 -35.99 14.74 34.10
CA THR A 653 -36.95 15.28 33.12
C THR A 653 -38.30 14.58 33.24
N GLY A 654 -39.35 15.10 32.59
CA GLY A 654 -40.69 14.47 32.61
C GLY A 654 -41.21 14.26 34.04
N VAL A 655 -41.56 13.02 34.40
CA VAL A 655 -41.98 12.63 35.76
C VAL A 655 -40.92 12.88 36.84
N ASN A 656 -39.65 13.00 36.46
CA ASN A 656 -38.51 13.32 37.33
C ASN A 656 -38.11 14.80 37.29
N ALA A 657 -38.77 15.64 36.47
CA ALA A 657 -38.38 17.03 36.32
C ALA A 657 -38.52 17.81 37.63
N PRO A 658 -37.55 18.65 38.02
CA PRO A 658 -37.66 19.53 39.19
C PRO A 658 -38.88 20.47 39.14
N SER A 659 -39.39 20.78 37.94
CA SER A 659 -40.59 21.59 37.72
C SER A 659 -41.90 20.88 38.08
N ARG A 660 -41.87 19.57 38.37
CA ARG A 660 -43.06 18.81 38.76
C ARG A 660 -43.47 19.15 40.20
N ALA A 661 -44.45 20.06 40.32
CA ALA A 661 -44.90 20.59 41.60
C ALA A 661 -45.84 19.66 42.39
N THR A 662 -46.61 18.80 41.72
CA THR A 662 -47.62 17.94 42.37
C THR A 662 -47.44 16.47 41.97
N PRO A 663 -47.29 15.54 42.94
CA PRO A 663 -47.00 15.82 44.35
C PRO A 663 -45.55 16.27 44.60
N GLN A 664 -44.63 15.85 43.72
CA GLN A 664 -43.19 16.17 43.67
C GLN A 664 -42.57 15.52 42.42
N PRO A 665 -41.30 15.73 42.06
CA PRO A 665 -40.58 14.82 41.14
C PRO A 665 -40.56 13.39 41.71
N ARG A 666 -40.80 12.36 40.89
CA ARG A 666 -40.88 10.97 41.40
C ARG A 666 -39.57 10.52 42.05
N TYR A 667 -38.47 10.66 41.31
CA TYR A 667 -37.16 10.10 41.71
C TYR A 667 -36.00 11.10 41.54
N PHE A 668 -36.30 12.35 41.18
CA PHE A 668 -35.33 13.43 40.97
C PHE A 668 -34.20 13.05 39.97
N ASP A 669 -33.01 13.60 40.15
CA ASP A 669 -31.86 13.44 39.26
C ASP A 669 -31.24 12.04 39.39
N ALA A 670 -30.57 11.59 38.33
CA ALA A 670 -29.77 10.37 38.36
C ALA A 670 -28.53 10.51 39.25
N LYS A 671 -28.12 9.42 39.90
CA LYS A 671 -26.81 9.36 40.56
C LYS A 671 -25.68 9.36 39.54
N VAL A 672 -25.85 8.58 38.46
CA VAL A 672 -24.86 8.42 37.40
C VAL A 672 -25.25 9.27 36.19
N GLY A 673 -26.32 8.89 35.48
CA GLY A 673 -26.81 9.61 34.29
C GLY A 673 -25.74 9.79 33.21
N ASN A 674 -25.94 10.78 32.32
CA ASN A 674 -25.02 11.09 31.21
C ASN A 674 -24.52 9.85 30.45
N CYS A 675 -25.44 8.91 30.19
CA CYS A 675 -25.14 7.57 29.69
C CYS A 675 -24.41 7.57 28.35
N ARG A 676 -24.61 8.59 27.50
CA ARG A 676 -23.87 8.73 26.22
C ARG A 676 -22.37 8.91 26.43
N SER A 677 -21.95 9.51 27.54
CA SER A 677 -20.55 9.68 27.91
C SER A 677 -19.92 8.45 28.55
N GLN A 678 -20.62 7.32 28.60
CA GLN A 678 -20.11 6.09 29.21
C GLN A 678 -19.73 5.03 28.18
N ILE A 679 -20.13 5.21 26.91
CA ILE A 679 -19.93 4.23 25.84
C ILE A 679 -18.44 3.91 25.71
N LEU A 680 -18.08 2.66 25.97
CA LEU A 680 -16.75 2.10 25.81
C LEU A 680 -16.85 0.70 25.20
N VAL A 681 -16.44 0.58 23.93
CA VAL A 681 -16.44 -0.70 23.19
C VAL A 681 -15.03 -1.28 23.02
N ASN A 682 -13.99 -0.50 23.32
CA ASN A 682 -12.60 -0.89 23.08
C ASN A 682 -12.09 -1.90 24.12
N ASP A 683 -11.86 -3.14 23.70
CA ASP A 683 -11.38 -4.22 24.58
C ASP A 683 -9.92 -4.05 25.02
N ALA A 684 -9.14 -3.13 24.43
CA ALA A 684 -7.80 -2.79 24.92
C ALA A 684 -7.86 -1.93 26.21
N VAL A 685 -9.02 -1.35 26.52
CA VAL A 685 -9.19 -0.46 27.66
C VAL A 685 -9.71 -1.24 28.88
N THR A 686 -9.29 -0.81 30.07
CA THR A 686 -9.90 -1.30 31.32
C THR A 686 -11.10 -0.43 31.65
N PRO A 687 -12.33 -0.97 31.72
CA PRO A 687 -13.53 -0.17 31.91
C PRO A 687 -13.53 0.48 33.31
N PRO A 688 -13.79 1.80 33.41
CA PRO A 688 -13.92 2.46 34.70
C PRO A 688 -15.19 2.00 35.42
N LYS A 689 -15.09 1.83 36.74
CA LYS A 689 -16.25 1.61 37.63
C LYS A 689 -16.96 2.94 37.92
N ARG A 690 -18.28 2.91 38.06
CA ARG A 690 -19.12 4.11 38.26
C ARG A 690 -20.12 3.94 39.39
#